data_AF-A0A1M2VU06-F1
#
_entry.id   AF-A0A1M2VU06-F1
#
_cell.length_a   1.000
_cell.length_b   1.000
_cell.length_c   1.000
_cell.angle_alpha   90.00
_cell.angle_beta   90.00
_cell.angle_gamma   90.00
#
_symmetry.space_group_name_H-M   'P 1'
#
loop_
_entity.id
_entity.type
_entity.pdbx_description
1 polymer ?
#
loop_
_entity_poly.entity_id
_entity_poly.type
_entity_poly.pdbx_seq_one_letter_code
_entity_poly.pdbx_strand_id
1 'polypeptide(L)'
;MTLEGRDAPPKASGGQLEMTKSKLHNTQRREKRLRTANTKLQQQLDEARAEKDRDMEDLEARLEAMEARNAELMRALDQSQDATEAHTRTLEELTVAQREAMRRTHNAEARESASRVAAERAEDATRTAQDRARQLAGRLEAAKKDVREVRAWAQEKEAEAAHMVAQAHRGEAEGWQIALKVGEHMASRTAEVEIDAEERIRAAGKQANADAQSLVHAVAQHANAVIAQAVSDAESSTGLAWRYATEAVAHAEEAYAHRAASLEAHAQGVIHGVLSLAQTVAIDANSRADSAVDAATVRALQVEEWAQAAALQEQERSRVAIDDMQAYAEESIRAVEDRLIAALNEADMYLDQASEVIASQAAAQGEMAEDFREKLDGARSCSDTLRQQMKSLERKVDASRKKIARMPAQQERAVTEAVEAYAAEQASEGNGLTLKLKEKGVVPDSIRALVRDLVQLGLKVDQVNGAITAISRAAGTTVKGSFSERSVGRMVIEGGLAAQAQIADAIARAKSITVSGDGTTNRNINFDSRHIHTHDGTAHTTYFMGIHSAPNHTSETQLAGWKGLAKQYFDVYNESPRGKANPQDPRSFPAKITGVLTDHAADQHLLSNILQGWKINTDRELHGEQALASLTPGELLPTLAEETASAVERAGGAEAWAQLTLEELEQRNHELQKTIINRLGEEAYQALPDTNKQFIDLFVHAGCCMHKELNTVKGGNTRMMAYWKSAGLEPPILLMNKANNAAATTGASARDQAAASSCGGGVKLAELAGTLFNNKDNKKGQHDTMRYYFEAMVGERINFPDTSNTRYQSYCKAAGELLVHLLHYVSFIELRLHIGL
;
A
#
# COMPACT_ATOMS: atom_id res chain seq x y z
N MET A 1 80.99 -75.65 -4.49
CA MET A 1 82.42 -75.84 -4.80
C MET A 1 83.24 -75.16 -3.70
N THR A 2 83.51 -75.93 -2.64
CA THR A 2 84.83 -76.17 -1.99
C THR A 2 85.93 -75.10 -2.18
N LEU A 3 86.63 -74.58 -1.15
CA LEU A 3 87.32 -75.32 -0.07
C LEU A 3 87.79 -74.42 1.11
N GLU A 4 87.88 -75.04 2.29
CA GLU A 4 88.52 -74.57 3.53
C GLU A 4 90.05 -74.52 3.45
N GLY A 5 90.70 -73.85 4.40
CA GLY A 5 92.11 -74.12 4.71
C GLY A 5 92.82 -73.06 5.54
N ARG A 6 92.94 -73.30 6.86
CA ARG A 6 93.86 -72.62 7.79
C ARG A 6 95.32 -72.93 7.42
N ASP A 7 96.24 -72.00 7.69
CA ASP A 7 97.41 -72.25 8.56
C ASP A 7 98.32 -71.03 8.74
N ALA A 8 99.05 -71.06 9.85
CA ALA A 8 99.80 -69.98 10.49
C ALA A 8 101.25 -69.82 9.92
N PRO A 9 102.18 -69.07 10.56
CA PRO A 9 102.89 -67.94 9.96
C PRO A 9 104.39 -68.18 9.68
N PRO A 10 105.12 -67.17 9.14
CA PRO A 10 106.45 -66.93 9.71
C PRO A 10 106.86 -65.45 9.88
N LYS A 11 107.41 -65.22 11.08
CA LYS A 11 108.61 -64.45 11.46
C LYS A 11 108.90 -63.09 10.81
N ALA A 12 108.88 -62.11 11.70
CA ALA A 12 109.43 -60.77 11.60
C ALA A 12 110.96 -60.74 11.35
N SER A 13 111.38 -59.74 10.58
CA SER A 13 112.70 -59.13 10.69
C SER A 13 112.54 -57.62 10.93
N GLY A 14 113.34 -57.12 11.87
CA GLY A 14 113.20 -55.80 12.48
C GLY A 14 113.58 -54.66 11.56
N GLY A 15 112.69 -53.66 11.50
CA GLY A 15 112.94 -52.38 10.82
C GLY A 15 111.79 -51.38 10.98
N GLN A 16 110.99 -51.49 12.05
CA GLN A 16 109.68 -50.82 12.15
C GLN A 16 109.40 -50.15 13.52
N LEU A 17 110.42 -49.77 14.29
CA LEU A 17 110.23 -49.13 15.60
C LEU A 17 110.49 -47.61 15.65
N GLU A 18 111.10 -47.01 14.62
CA GLU A 18 111.33 -45.54 14.59
C GLU A 18 110.33 -44.76 13.74
N MET A 19 109.68 -45.40 12.75
CA MET A 19 108.65 -44.74 11.93
C MET A 19 107.29 -44.63 12.64
N THR A 20 107.07 -45.38 13.72
CA THR A 20 105.81 -45.41 14.49
C THR A 20 105.72 -44.31 15.55
N LYS A 21 106.85 -43.85 16.12
CA LYS A 21 106.87 -42.72 17.08
C LYS A 21 106.56 -41.37 16.42
N SER A 22 107.07 -41.12 15.21
CA SER A 22 106.80 -39.89 14.45
C SER A 22 105.34 -39.78 14.00
N LYS A 23 104.75 -40.90 13.55
CA LYS A 23 103.32 -40.95 13.19
C LYS A 23 102.42 -40.74 14.42
N LEU A 24 102.74 -41.35 15.56
CA LEU A 24 101.97 -41.17 16.80
C LEU A 24 102.00 -39.72 17.30
N HIS A 25 103.15 -39.05 17.23
CA HIS A 25 103.29 -37.66 17.66
C HIS A 25 102.52 -36.67 16.76
N ASN A 26 102.49 -36.92 15.45
CA ASN A 26 101.69 -36.13 14.51
C ASN A 26 100.18 -36.37 14.68
N THR A 27 99.76 -37.60 14.98
CA THR A 27 98.35 -37.90 15.28
C THR A 27 97.89 -37.21 16.56
N GLN A 28 98.71 -37.22 17.62
CA GLN A 28 98.41 -36.52 18.87
C GLN A 28 98.33 -35.00 18.70
N ARG A 29 99.21 -34.40 17.87
CA ARG A 29 99.12 -32.97 17.52
C ARG A 29 97.86 -32.65 16.72
N ARG A 30 97.45 -33.53 15.81
CA ARG A 30 96.23 -33.37 15.00
C ARG A 30 94.97 -33.49 15.87
N GLU A 31 94.92 -34.46 16.78
CA GLU A 31 93.82 -34.58 17.75
C GLU A 31 93.73 -33.37 18.66
N LYS A 32 94.86 -32.85 19.17
CA LYS A 32 94.85 -31.65 20.00
C LYS A 32 94.29 -30.44 19.23
N ARG A 33 94.70 -30.25 17.98
CA ARG A 33 94.17 -29.18 17.11
C ARG A 33 92.68 -29.36 16.82
N LEU A 34 92.24 -30.59 16.57
CA LEU A 34 90.82 -30.89 16.33
C LEU A 34 89.98 -30.64 17.59
N ARG A 35 90.46 -31.02 18.77
CA ARG A 35 89.77 -30.72 20.03
C ARG A 35 89.64 -29.21 20.25
N THR A 36 90.72 -28.46 20.07
CA THR A 36 90.69 -26.99 20.18
C THR A 36 89.76 -26.34 19.15
N ALA A 37 89.76 -26.83 17.90
CA ALA A 37 88.85 -26.35 16.86
C ALA A 37 87.38 -26.67 17.18
N ASN A 38 87.11 -27.86 17.71
CA ASN A 38 85.76 -28.28 18.07
C ASN A 38 85.22 -27.49 19.27
N THR A 39 86.07 -27.22 20.27
CA THR A 39 85.70 -26.33 21.39
C THR A 39 85.39 -24.91 20.90
N LYS A 40 86.16 -24.38 19.94
CA LYS A 40 85.91 -23.05 19.37
C LYS A 40 84.61 -23.01 18.55
N LEU A 41 84.33 -24.06 17.77
CA LEU A 41 83.07 -24.21 17.05
C LEU A 41 81.87 -24.32 17.98
N GLN A 42 82.01 -25.08 19.07
CA GLN A 42 80.95 -25.21 20.07
C GLN A 42 80.66 -23.86 20.74
N GLN A 43 81.70 -23.11 21.10
CA GLN A 43 81.54 -21.77 21.66
C GLN A 43 80.84 -20.81 20.66
N GLN A 44 81.22 -20.84 19.39
CA GLN A 44 80.55 -20.03 18.35
C GLN A 44 79.08 -20.42 18.15
N LEU A 45 78.77 -21.72 18.26
CA LEU A 45 77.39 -22.21 18.17
C LEU A 45 76.55 -21.75 19.36
N ASP A 46 77.12 -21.77 20.56
CA ASP A 46 76.45 -21.34 21.79
C ASP A 46 76.25 -19.82 21.80
N GLU A 47 77.23 -19.05 21.32
CA GLU A 47 77.10 -17.59 21.11
C GLU A 47 76.00 -17.26 20.09
N ALA A 48 75.93 -17.97 18.95
CA ALA A 48 74.89 -17.77 17.95
C ALA A 48 73.48 -18.16 18.45
N ARG A 49 73.38 -19.17 19.32
CA ARG A 49 72.11 -19.53 19.98
C ARG A 49 71.67 -18.43 20.94
N ALA A 50 72.57 -17.93 21.77
CA ALA A 50 72.26 -16.83 22.70
C ALA A 50 71.94 -15.50 21.98
N GLU A 51 72.48 -15.27 20.78
CA GLU A 51 72.07 -14.15 19.92
C GLU A 51 70.65 -14.36 19.36
N LYS A 52 70.37 -15.56 18.83
CA LYS A 52 69.03 -15.90 18.34
C LYS A 52 67.95 -15.80 19.42
N ASP A 53 68.25 -16.25 20.65
CA ASP A 53 67.29 -16.21 21.76
C ASP A 53 66.98 -14.75 22.15
N ARG A 54 67.99 -13.86 22.14
CA ARG A 54 67.78 -12.42 22.34
C ARG A 54 66.95 -11.76 21.24
N ASP A 55 67.18 -12.15 19.99
CA ASP A 55 66.38 -11.64 18.86
C ASP A 55 64.92 -12.12 18.93
N MET A 56 64.69 -13.35 19.40
CA MET A 56 63.35 -13.89 19.64
C MET A 56 62.62 -13.15 20.76
N GLU A 57 63.29 -12.86 21.88
CA GLU A 57 62.73 -12.06 22.97
C GLU A 57 62.38 -10.63 22.52
N ASP A 58 63.21 -9.96 21.70
CA ASP A 58 62.89 -8.64 21.13
C ASP A 58 61.69 -8.69 20.17
N LEU A 59 61.56 -9.77 19.38
CA LEU A 59 60.41 -9.96 18.50
C LEU A 59 59.11 -10.21 19.27
N GLU A 60 59.16 -11.00 20.34
CA GLU A 60 58.00 -11.25 21.22
C GLU A 60 57.56 -9.95 21.90
N ALA A 61 58.50 -9.16 22.44
CA ALA A 61 58.19 -7.86 23.04
C ALA A 61 57.57 -6.87 22.04
N ARG A 62 58.03 -6.86 20.78
CA ARG A 62 57.42 -6.05 19.71
C ARG A 62 56.03 -6.52 19.32
N LEU A 63 55.80 -7.83 19.33
CA LEU A 63 54.49 -8.41 19.05
C LEU A 63 53.48 -8.02 20.14
N GLU A 64 53.85 -8.15 21.42
CA GLU A 64 53.01 -7.73 22.54
C GLU A 64 52.69 -6.22 22.49
N ALA A 65 53.67 -5.38 22.16
CA ALA A 65 53.46 -3.93 22.00
C ALA A 65 52.51 -3.60 20.83
N MET A 66 52.59 -4.36 19.73
CA MET A 66 51.68 -4.20 18.59
C MET A 66 50.25 -4.65 18.94
N GLU A 67 50.09 -5.76 19.65
CA GLU A 67 48.79 -6.24 20.12
C GLU A 67 48.13 -5.27 21.10
N ALA A 68 48.89 -4.70 22.03
CA ALA A 68 48.40 -3.66 22.93
C ALA A 68 47.91 -2.42 22.16
N ARG A 69 48.65 -1.99 21.13
CA ARG A 69 48.27 -0.86 20.27
C ARG A 69 47.03 -1.16 19.43
N ASN A 70 46.89 -2.38 18.92
CA ASN A 70 45.69 -2.81 18.21
C ASN A 70 44.47 -2.84 19.14
N ALA A 71 44.61 -3.32 20.38
CA ALA A 71 43.54 -3.31 21.37
C ALA A 71 43.09 -1.89 21.77
N GLU A 72 43.99 -0.91 21.72
CA GLU A 72 43.67 0.51 21.93
C GLU A 72 42.95 1.11 20.72
N LEU A 73 43.39 0.81 19.50
CA LEU A 73 42.73 1.22 18.25
C LEU A 73 41.31 0.65 18.14
N MET A 74 41.09 -0.61 18.52
CA MET A 74 39.76 -1.22 18.52
C MET A 74 38.82 -0.53 19.52
N ARG A 75 39.31 -0.18 20.72
CA ARG A 75 38.53 0.60 21.69
C ARG A 75 38.18 2.00 21.20
N ALA A 76 39.09 2.66 20.49
CA ALA A 76 38.82 3.96 19.89
C ALA A 76 37.81 3.87 18.72
N LEU A 77 37.85 2.77 17.96
CA LEU A 77 36.89 2.51 16.89
C LEU A 77 35.48 2.28 17.44
N ASP A 78 35.34 1.46 18.48
CA ASP A 78 34.05 1.21 19.15
C ASP A 78 33.46 2.52 19.69
N GLN A 79 34.27 3.36 20.36
CA GLN A 79 33.84 4.68 20.84
C GLN A 79 33.40 5.62 19.70
N SER A 80 34.08 5.57 18.56
CA SER A 80 33.70 6.34 17.37
C SER A 80 32.39 5.83 16.74
N GLN A 81 32.16 4.51 16.76
CA GLN A 81 30.92 3.91 16.28
C GLN A 81 29.74 4.31 17.18
N ASP A 82 29.91 4.20 18.51
CA ASP A 82 28.90 4.63 19.48
C ASP A 82 28.54 6.12 19.32
N ALA A 83 29.54 6.98 19.11
CA ALA A 83 29.32 8.40 18.87
C ALA A 83 28.58 8.68 17.54
N THR A 84 28.87 7.89 16.51
CA THR A 84 28.21 7.99 15.19
C THR A 84 26.76 7.51 15.27
N GLU A 85 26.50 6.42 16.00
CA GLU A 85 25.15 5.93 16.26
C GLU A 85 24.31 6.93 17.06
N ALA A 86 24.90 7.53 18.10
CA ALA A 86 24.24 8.58 18.88
C ALA A 86 23.89 9.79 18.00
N HIS A 87 24.81 10.25 17.16
CA HIS A 87 24.55 11.35 16.23
C HIS A 87 23.48 11.02 15.19
N THR A 88 23.48 9.78 14.70
CA THR A 88 22.48 9.28 13.74
C THR A 88 21.08 9.25 14.38
N ARG A 89 20.95 8.76 15.62
CA ARG A 89 19.67 8.80 16.35
C ARG A 89 19.16 10.23 16.54
N THR A 90 20.04 11.17 16.90
CA THR A 90 19.64 12.58 17.04
C THR A 90 19.17 13.19 15.71
N LEU A 91 19.82 12.85 14.59
CA LEU A 91 19.39 13.29 13.25
C LEU A 91 18.05 12.65 12.83
N GLU A 92 17.82 11.38 13.18
CA GLU A 92 16.55 10.70 12.95
C GLU A 92 15.42 11.35 13.75
N GLU A 93 15.63 11.65 15.04
CA GLU A 93 14.68 12.35 15.89
C GLU A 93 14.33 13.75 15.35
N LEU A 94 15.33 14.53 14.92
CA LEU A 94 15.14 15.83 14.27
C LEU A 94 14.35 15.72 12.96
N THR A 95 14.63 14.68 12.16
CA THR A 95 13.94 14.44 10.90
C THR A 95 12.48 14.04 11.12
N VAL A 96 12.21 13.22 12.15
CA VAL A 96 10.84 12.84 12.56
C VAL A 96 10.08 14.08 13.02
N ALA A 97 10.67 14.90 13.90
CA ALA A 97 10.06 16.14 14.38
C ALA A 97 9.77 17.13 13.22
N GLN A 98 10.69 17.27 12.26
CA GLN A 98 10.50 18.13 11.11
C GLN A 98 9.39 17.62 10.17
N ARG A 99 9.29 16.31 9.96
CA ARG A 99 8.19 15.69 9.19
C ARG A 99 6.85 15.87 9.87
N GLU A 100 6.78 15.75 11.19
CA GLU A 100 5.54 16.00 11.94
C GLU A 100 5.12 17.47 11.88
N ALA A 101 6.07 18.41 11.98
CA ALA A 101 5.79 19.83 11.80
C ALA A 101 5.24 20.14 10.41
N MET A 102 5.85 19.59 9.35
CA MET A 102 5.34 19.74 7.98
C MET A 102 3.95 19.11 7.81
N ARG A 103 3.70 17.93 8.40
CA ARG A 103 2.40 17.26 8.34
C ARG A 103 1.31 18.07 9.05
N ARG A 104 1.62 18.70 10.19
CA ARG A 104 0.69 19.60 10.91
C ARG A 104 0.32 20.80 10.04
N THR A 105 1.30 21.40 9.37
CA THR A 105 1.11 22.57 8.50
C THR A 105 0.25 22.20 7.28
N HIS A 106 0.57 21.10 6.61
CA HIS A 106 -0.18 20.64 5.45
C HIS A 106 -1.63 20.26 5.79
N ASN A 107 -1.85 19.62 6.94
CA ASN A 107 -3.20 19.31 7.41
C ASN A 107 -4.02 20.57 7.74
N ALA A 108 -3.37 21.63 8.25
CA ALA A 108 -4.03 22.91 8.51
C ALA A 108 -4.47 23.59 7.21
N GLU A 109 -3.58 23.65 6.21
CA GLU A 109 -3.87 24.20 4.87
C GLU A 109 -4.96 23.39 4.15
N ALA A 110 -4.95 22.06 4.27
CA ALA A 110 -5.97 21.20 3.70
C ALA A 110 -7.35 21.43 4.33
N ARG A 111 -7.42 21.66 5.65
CA ARG A 111 -8.67 22.00 6.36
C ARG A 111 -9.21 23.36 5.95
N GLU A 112 -8.35 24.37 5.82
CA GLU A 112 -8.75 25.70 5.37
C GLU A 112 -9.27 25.68 3.92
N SER A 113 -8.58 24.95 3.04
CA SER A 113 -9.00 24.76 1.64
C SER A 113 -10.34 24.02 1.53
N ALA A 114 -10.54 22.94 2.31
CA ALA A 114 -11.78 22.20 2.34
C ALA A 114 -12.96 23.04 2.87
N SER A 115 -12.72 23.85 3.91
CA SER A 115 -13.72 24.78 4.47
C SER A 115 -14.12 25.85 3.44
N ARG A 116 -13.16 26.40 2.68
CA ARG A 116 -13.44 27.40 1.63
C ARG A 116 -14.27 26.81 0.49
N VAL A 117 -13.94 25.60 0.03
CA VAL A 117 -14.69 24.90 -1.02
C VAL A 117 -16.10 24.54 -0.56
N ALA A 118 -16.28 24.17 0.71
CA ALA A 118 -17.61 23.91 1.27
C ALA A 118 -18.47 25.19 1.36
N ALA A 119 -17.88 26.32 1.75
CA ALA A 119 -18.56 27.61 1.79
C ALA A 119 -18.98 28.10 0.39
N GLU A 120 -18.11 27.99 -0.61
CA GLU A 120 -18.43 28.35 -2.01
C GLU A 120 -19.59 27.50 -2.56
N ARG A 121 -19.60 26.19 -2.29
CA ARG A 121 -20.69 25.30 -2.71
C ARG A 121 -22.02 25.61 -2.03
N ALA A 122 -22.00 26.01 -0.75
CA ALA A 122 -23.20 26.41 -0.03
C ALA A 122 -23.79 27.72 -0.58
N GLU A 123 -22.93 28.66 -0.98
CA GLU A 123 -23.37 29.92 -1.59
C GLU A 123 -24.00 29.70 -2.97
N ASP A 124 -23.38 28.87 -3.82
CA ASP A 124 -23.92 28.50 -5.14
C ASP A 124 -25.26 27.74 -5.05
N ALA A 125 -25.39 26.83 -4.08
CA ALA A 125 -26.65 26.12 -3.83
C ALA A 125 -27.77 27.09 -3.40
N THR A 126 -27.45 28.05 -2.52
CA THR A 126 -28.39 29.07 -2.06
C THR A 126 -28.83 29.98 -3.21
N ARG A 127 -27.89 30.39 -4.06
CA ARG A 127 -28.18 31.22 -5.25
C ARG A 127 -29.08 30.49 -6.24
N THR A 128 -28.80 29.21 -6.50
CA THR A 128 -29.62 28.34 -7.37
C THR A 128 -31.05 28.17 -6.83
N ALA A 129 -31.20 28.00 -5.51
CA ALA A 129 -32.50 27.90 -4.87
C ALA A 129 -33.30 29.21 -4.98
N GLN A 130 -32.66 30.36 -4.78
CA GLN A 130 -33.29 31.68 -4.92
C GLN A 130 -33.75 31.97 -6.35
N ASP A 131 -32.95 31.61 -7.36
CA ASP A 131 -33.32 31.83 -8.76
C ASP A 131 -34.49 30.94 -9.19
N ARG A 132 -34.55 29.68 -8.72
CA ARG A 132 -35.70 28.79 -8.94
C ARG A 132 -36.96 29.30 -8.25
N ALA A 133 -36.85 29.83 -7.04
CA ALA A 133 -37.98 30.43 -6.32
C ALA A 133 -38.56 31.64 -7.08
N ARG A 134 -37.69 32.51 -7.65
CA ARG A 134 -38.11 33.63 -8.51
C ARG A 134 -38.81 33.15 -9.78
N GLN A 135 -38.31 32.09 -10.40
CA GLN A 135 -38.89 31.52 -11.62
C GLN A 135 -40.29 30.95 -11.37
N LEU A 136 -40.50 30.27 -10.24
CA LEU A 136 -41.80 29.76 -9.81
C LEU A 136 -42.78 30.90 -9.48
N ALA A 137 -42.33 31.94 -8.77
CA ALA A 137 -43.15 33.12 -8.49
C ALA A 137 -43.63 33.81 -9.78
N GLY A 138 -42.76 33.91 -10.80
CA GLY A 138 -43.12 34.45 -12.11
C GLY A 138 -44.17 33.62 -12.85
N ARG A 139 -44.07 32.29 -12.80
CA ARG A 139 -45.07 31.39 -13.41
C ARG A 139 -46.42 31.46 -12.70
N LEU A 140 -46.43 31.61 -11.37
CA LEU A 140 -47.65 31.76 -10.59
C LEU A 140 -48.39 33.06 -10.94
N GLU A 141 -47.66 34.17 -11.08
CA GLU A 141 -48.26 35.45 -11.48
C GLU A 141 -48.79 35.44 -12.92
N ALA A 142 -48.13 34.71 -13.83
CA ALA A 142 -48.65 34.47 -15.19
C ALA A 142 -49.98 33.70 -15.15
N ALA A 143 -50.06 32.61 -14.38
CA ALA A 143 -51.30 31.84 -14.23
C ALA A 143 -52.44 32.66 -13.61
N LYS A 144 -52.15 33.48 -12.59
CA LYS A 144 -53.14 34.42 -12.01
C LYS A 144 -53.62 35.47 -13.00
N LYS A 145 -52.78 35.86 -13.96
CA LYS A 145 -53.15 36.80 -15.03
C LYS A 145 -54.11 36.12 -16.00
N ASP A 146 -53.80 34.90 -16.45
CA ASP A 146 -54.66 34.14 -17.36
C ASP A 146 -56.06 33.90 -16.76
N VAL A 147 -56.14 33.57 -15.47
CA VAL A 147 -57.43 33.41 -14.75
C VAL A 147 -58.23 34.72 -14.72
N ARG A 148 -57.56 35.88 -14.54
CA ARG A 148 -58.23 37.18 -14.57
C ARG A 148 -58.75 37.52 -15.96
N GLU A 149 -58.01 37.19 -17.01
CA GLU A 149 -58.42 37.41 -18.41
C GLU A 149 -59.62 36.54 -18.79
N VAL A 150 -59.62 35.26 -18.39
CA VAL A 150 -60.77 34.36 -18.59
C VAL A 150 -62.01 34.88 -17.84
N ARG A 151 -61.86 35.37 -16.61
CA ARG A 151 -62.96 35.91 -15.82
C ARG A 151 -63.54 37.19 -16.41
N ALA A 152 -62.69 38.08 -16.93
CA ALA A 152 -63.12 39.30 -17.61
C ALA A 152 -63.89 38.98 -18.91
N TRP A 153 -63.41 38.01 -19.69
CA TRP A 153 -64.10 37.54 -20.90
C TRP A 153 -65.47 36.94 -20.59
N ALA A 154 -65.58 36.13 -19.52
CA ALA A 154 -66.85 35.56 -19.09
C ALA A 154 -67.87 36.65 -18.69
N GLN A 155 -67.43 37.67 -17.95
CA GLN A 155 -68.28 38.81 -17.56
C GLN A 155 -68.77 39.62 -18.77
N GLU A 156 -67.91 39.83 -19.77
CA GLU A 156 -68.28 40.51 -21.02
C GLU A 156 -69.37 39.72 -21.78
N LYS A 157 -69.23 38.38 -21.87
CA LYS A 157 -70.21 37.53 -22.56
C LYS A 157 -71.53 37.40 -21.81
N GLU A 158 -71.49 37.43 -20.48
CA GLU A 158 -72.70 37.49 -19.66
C GLU A 158 -73.46 38.81 -19.87
N ALA A 159 -72.75 39.94 -19.99
CA ALA A 159 -73.35 41.23 -20.32
C ALA A 159 -73.93 41.27 -21.75
N GLU A 160 -73.26 40.69 -22.74
CA GLU A 160 -73.80 40.52 -24.10
C GLU A 160 -75.06 39.65 -24.11
N ALA A 161 -75.06 38.53 -23.38
CA ALA A 161 -76.22 37.65 -23.25
C ALA A 161 -77.40 38.37 -22.59
N ALA A 162 -77.16 39.11 -21.51
CA ALA A 162 -78.18 39.93 -20.86
C ALA A 162 -78.75 41.01 -21.80
N HIS A 163 -77.91 41.60 -22.65
CA HIS A 163 -78.36 42.56 -23.67
C HIS A 163 -79.22 41.91 -24.76
N MET A 164 -78.84 40.72 -25.24
CA MET A 164 -79.63 39.96 -26.22
C MET A 164 -80.99 39.53 -25.66
N VAL A 165 -81.05 39.09 -24.39
CA VAL A 165 -82.30 38.76 -23.70
C VAL A 165 -83.19 40.01 -23.55
N ALA A 166 -82.60 41.17 -23.24
CA ALA A 166 -83.33 42.44 -23.17
C ALA A 166 -83.82 42.98 -24.53
N GLN A 167 -83.21 42.56 -25.64
CA GLN A 167 -83.68 42.85 -27.00
C GLN A 167 -84.79 41.87 -27.44
N ALA A 168 -84.69 40.58 -27.09
CA ALA A 168 -85.71 39.57 -27.39
C ALA A 168 -87.06 39.86 -26.71
N HIS A 169 -87.06 40.55 -25.57
CA HIS A 169 -88.28 41.03 -24.91
C HIS A 169 -89.04 42.14 -25.67
N ARG A 170 -88.48 42.70 -26.76
CA ARG A 170 -89.08 43.82 -27.51
C ARG A 170 -89.68 43.47 -28.88
N GLY A 171 -89.65 42.22 -29.34
CA GLY A 171 -90.34 41.86 -30.58
C GLY A 171 -90.23 40.39 -30.99
N GLU A 172 -91.41 39.80 -31.23
CA GLU A 172 -91.72 38.54 -31.93
C GLU A 172 -91.16 37.21 -31.37
N ALA A 173 -92.08 36.24 -31.29
CA ALA A 173 -91.92 34.94 -30.62
C ALA A 173 -90.86 34.00 -31.25
N GLU A 174 -90.27 34.35 -32.39
CA GLU A 174 -89.19 33.57 -33.02
C GLU A 174 -87.80 33.84 -32.41
N GLY A 175 -87.60 34.96 -31.71
CA GLY A 175 -86.33 35.30 -31.06
C GLY A 175 -85.97 34.40 -29.86
N TRP A 176 -86.98 33.83 -29.19
CA TRP A 176 -86.78 33.03 -27.98
C TRP A 176 -86.10 31.68 -28.23
N GLN A 177 -86.37 31.02 -29.37
CA GLN A 177 -85.69 29.76 -29.69
C GLN A 177 -84.22 29.95 -30.08
N ILE A 178 -83.87 31.08 -30.69
CA ILE A 178 -82.48 31.42 -31.02
C ILE A 178 -81.73 31.80 -29.74
N ALA A 179 -82.34 32.59 -28.86
CA ALA A 179 -81.75 32.95 -27.56
C ALA A 179 -81.50 31.71 -26.68
N LEU A 180 -82.42 30.74 -26.67
CA LEU A 180 -82.25 29.49 -25.92
C LEU A 180 -81.07 28.65 -26.46
N LYS A 181 -80.96 28.48 -27.79
CA LYS A 181 -79.84 27.74 -28.41
C LYS A 181 -78.50 28.44 -28.26
N VAL A 182 -78.47 29.78 -28.29
CA VAL A 182 -77.26 30.55 -28.02
C VAL A 182 -76.87 30.45 -26.54
N GLY A 183 -77.85 30.45 -25.62
CA GLY A 183 -77.62 30.20 -24.19
C GLY A 183 -77.07 28.81 -23.90
N GLU A 184 -77.62 27.76 -24.52
CA GLU A 184 -77.12 26.39 -24.40
C GLU A 184 -75.71 26.23 -24.99
N HIS A 185 -75.45 26.84 -26.15
CA HIS A 185 -74.13 26.80 -26.76
C HIS A 185 -73.08 27.58 -25.95
N MET A 186 -73.45 28.74 -25.39
CA MET A 186 -72.56 29.50 -24.51
C MET A 186 -72.32 28.77 -23.19
N ALA A 187 -73.35 28.19 -22.54
CA ALA A 187 -73.17 27.39 -21.34
C ALA A 187 -72.24 26.19 -21.57
N SER A 188 -72.38 25.49 -22.71
CA SER A 188 -71.49 24.39 -23.08
C SER A 188 -70.05 24.85 -23.30
N ARG A 189 -69.85 26.02 -23.93
CA ARG A 189 -68.51 26.54 -24.25
C ARG A 189 -67.82 27.16 -23.04
N THR A 190 -68.58 27.78 -22.13
CA THR A 190 -68.07 28.25 -20.83
C THR A 190 -67.67 27.05 -19.98
N ALA A 191 -68.47 25.97 -19.94
CA ALA A 191 -68.10 24.74 -19.25
C ALA A 191 -66.83 24.09 -19.84
N GLU A 192 -66.66 24.07 -21.16
CA GLU A 192 -65.43 23.57 -21.80
C GLU A 192 -64.19 24.42 -21.44
N VAL A 193 -64.31 25.75 -21.42
CA VAL A 193 -63.21 26.64 -21.04
C VAL A 193 -62.89 26.55 -19.55
N GLU A 194 -63.90 26.36 -18.70
CA GLU A 194 -63.73 26.16 -17.26
C GLU A 194 -63.06 24.82 -16.96
N ILE A 195 -63.43 23.75 -17.67
CA ILE A 195 -62.76 22.44 -17.58
C ILE A 195 -61.30 22.51 -18.07
N ASP A 196 -61.00 23.17 -19.21
CA ASP A 196 -59.62 23.33 -19.69
C ASP A 196 -58.78 24.20 -18.72
N ALA A 197 -59.37 25.26 -18.15
CA ALA A 197 -58.72 26.07 -17.14
C ALA A 197 -58.44 25.29 -15.85
N GLU A 198 -59.40 24.49 -15.37
CA GLU A 198 -59.22 23.61 -14.21
C GLU A 198 -58.16 22.53 -14.46
N GLU A 199 -58.14 21.92 -15.64
CA GLU A 199 -57.13 20.93 -16.00
C GLU A 199 -55.72 21.53 -16.05
N ARG A 200 -55.57 22.76 -16.59
CA ARG A 200 -54.28 23.47 -16.59
C ARG A 200 -53.85 23.89 -15.19
N ILE A 201 -54.77 24.34 -14.34
CA ILE A 201 -54.48 24.66 -12.92
C ILE A 201 -54.09 23.38 -12.16
N ARG A 202 -54.81 22.27 -12.39
CA ARG A 202 -54.52 20.97 -11.77
C ARG A 202 -53.18 20.41 -12.23
N ALA A 203 -52.84 20.55 -13.52
CA ALA A 203 -51.54 20.16 -14.06
C ALA A 203 -50.40 21.02 -13.51
N ALA A 204 -50.59 22.35 -13.41
CA ALA A 204 -49.63 23.26 -12.80
C ALA A 204 -49.43 22.97 -11.30
N GLY A 205 -50.50 22.65 -10.57
CA GLY A 205 -50.45 22.24 -9.17
C GLY A 205 -49.73 20.91 -8.96
N LYS A 206 -49.98 19.91 -9.81
CA LYS A 206 -49.25 18.62 -9.78
C LYS A 206 -47.75 18.81 -10.06
N GLN A 207 -47.39 19.63 -11.04
CA GLN A 207 -45.99 19.92 -11.33
C GLN A 207 -45.33 20.71 -10.20
N ALA A 208 -45.99 21.72 -9.64
CA ALA A 208 -45.47 22.48 -8.51
C ALA A 208 -45.28 21.59 -7.26
N ASN A 209 -46.17 20.63 -7.03
CA ASN A 209 -46.03 19.67 -5.93
C ASN A 209 -44.86 18.69 -6.18
N ALA A 210 -44.69 18.19 -7.41
CA ALA A 210 -43.55 17.34 -7.77
C ALA A 210 -42.22 18.09 -7.63
N ASP A 211 -42.18 19.36 -8.05
CA ASP A 211 -41.00 20.23 -7.92
C ASP A 211 -40.70 20.54 -6.44
N ALA A 212 -41.74 20.78 -5.61
CA ALA A 212 -41.60 20.97 -4.17
C ALA A 212 -41.09 19.70 -3.46
N GLN A 213 -41.61 18.52 -3.82
CA GLN A 213 -41.13 17.24 -3.31
C GLN A 213 -39.68 16.97 -3.72
N SER A 214 -39.30 17.30 -4.96
CA SER A 214 -37.91 17.22 -5.42
C SER A 214 -36.98 18.16 -4.64
N LEU A 215 -37.44 19.38 -4.34
CA LEU A 215 -36.69 20.35 -3.53
C LEU A 215 -36.54 19.88 -2.08
N VAL A 216 -37.61 19.39 -1.46
CA VAL A 216 -37.57 18.82 -0.10
C VAL A 216 -36.63 17.61 -0.05
N HIS A 217 -36.65 16.75 -1.07
CA HIS A 217 -35.74 15.61 -1.16
C HIS A 217 -34.27 16.06 -1.32
N ALA A 218 -34.00 17.07 -2.15
CA ALA A 218 -32.66 17.62 -2.33
C ALA A 218 -32.13 18.31 -1.05
N VAL A 219 -33.00 19.03 -0.32
CA VAL A 219 -32.66 19.65 0.98
C VAL A 219 -32.43 18.58 2.04
N ALA A 220 -33.23 17.52 2.08
CA ALA A 220 -33.04 16.39 2.99
C ALA A 220 -31.75 15.62 2.70
N GLN A 221 -31.44 15.36 1.41
CA GLN A 221 -30.17 14.75 1.01
C GLN A 221 -28.97 15.62 1.39
N HIS A 222 -29.08 16.94 1.23
CA HIS A 222 -28.03 17.86 1.64
C HIS A 222 -27.87 17.91 3.16
N ALA A 223 -28.97 18.01 3.92
CA ALA A 223 -28.96 17.97 5.38
C ALA A 223 -28.34 16.66 5.91
N ASN A 224 -28.68 15.52 5.31
CA ASN A 224 -28.08 14.23 5.64
C ASN A 224 -26.58 14.17 5.29
N ALA A 225 -26.15 14.79 4.19
CA ALA A 225 -24.74 14.89 3.85
C ALA A 225 -23.97 15.80 4.82
N VAL A 226 -24.56 16.92 5.25
CA VAL A 226 -23.97 17.81 6.27
C VAL A 226 -23.92 17.13 7.63
N ILE A 227 -24.96 16.39 8.02
CA ILE A 227 -24.99 15.61 9.27
C ILE A 227 -23.96 14.48 9.20
N ALA A 228 -23.86 13.73 8.09
CA ALA A 228 -22.85 12.68 7.93
C ALA A 228 -21.42 13.24 7.96
N GLN A 229 -21.20 14.42 7.37
CA GLN A 229 -19.91 15.11 7.46
C GLN A 229 -19.64 15.61 8.88
N ALA A 230 -20.63 16.17 9.57
CA ALA A 230 -20.51 16.62 10.96
C ALA A 230 -20.28 15.46 11.93
N VAL A 231 -20.89 14.29 11.68
CA VAL A 231 -20.65 13.04 12.42
C VAL A 231 -19.25 12.52 12.13
N SER A 232 -18.80 12.50 10.87
CA SER A 232 -17.44 12.09 10.51
C SER A 232 -16.38 13.04 11.09
N ASP A 233 -16.63 14.35 11.07
CA ASP A 233 -15.77 15.36 11.68
C ASP A 233 -15.80 15.26 13.21
N ALA A 234 -16.95 14.94 13.82
CA ALA A 234 -17.09 14.67 15.24
C ALA A 234 -16.36 13.40 15.66
N GLU A 235 -16.45 12.30 14.90
CA GLU A 235 -15.74 11.03 15.08
C GLU A 235 -14.23 11.19 14.89
N SER A 236 -13.80 11.96 13.89
CA SER A 236 -12.40 12.31 13.67
C SER A 236 -11.88 13.20 14.80
N SER A 237 -12.68 14.17 15.25
CA SER A 237 -12.34 15.05 16.37
C SER A 237 -12.35 14.33 17.71
N THR A 238 -13.21 13.32 17.92
CA THR A 238 -13.22 12.48 19.14
C THR A 238 -12.11 11.43 19.10
N GLY A 239 -11.75 10.89 17.93
CA GLY A 239 -10.56 10.05 17.77
C GLY A 239 -9.24 10.80 17.98
N LEU A 240 -9.15 12.04 17.48
CA LEU A 240 -8.03 12.95 17.77
C LEU A 240 -8.08 13.48 19.20
N ALA A 241 -9.24 13.80 19.76
CA ALA A 241 -9.39 14.24 21.14
C ALA A 241 -9.16 13.09 22.11
N TRP A 242 -9.41 11.84 21.75
CA TRP A 242 -9.04 10.67 22.56
C TRP A 242 -7.53 10.45 22.53
N ARG A 243 -6.88 10.58 21.38
CA ARG A 243 -5.40 10.53 21.28
C ARG A 243 -4.76 11.70 22.02
N TYR A 244 -5.23 12.92 21.79
CA TYR A 244 -4.78 14.11 22.50
C TYR A 244 -5.19 14.09 23.97
N ALA A 245 -6.30 13.49 24.40
CA ALA A 245 -6.63 13.31 25.81
C ALA A 245 -5.79 12.21 26.44
N THR A 246 -5.39 11.17 25.70
CA THR A 246 -4.47 10.16 26.22
C THR A 246 -3.06 10.75 26.37
N GLU A 247 -2.59 11.51 25.39
CA GLU A 247 -1.32 12.25 25.45
C GLU A 247 -1.36 13.43 26.42
N ALA A 248 -2.50 14.13 26.52
CA ALA A 248 -2.70 15.22 27.47
C ALA A 248 -3.06 14.72 28.86
N VAL A 249 -3.53 13.50 29.09
CA VAL A 249 -3.61 12.89 30.42
C VAL A 249 -2.20 12.49 30.87
N ALA A 250 -1.36 11.96 29.97
CA ALA A 250 0.05 11.72 30.28
C ALA A 250 0.81 13.02 30.58
N HIS A 251 0.63 14.07 29.77
CA HIS A 251 1.22 15.39 30.02
C HIS A 251 0.52 16.18 31.14
N ALA A 252 -0.78 15.98 31.36
CA ALA A 252 -1.50 16.60 32.47
C ALA A 252 -1.17 15.91 33.77
N GLU A 253 -0.93 14.60 33.86
CA GLU A 253 -0.41 13.98 35.10
C GLU A 253 0.93 14.60 35.50
N GLU A 254 1.80 14.86 34.52
CA GLU A 254 3.09 15.53 34.70
C GLU A 254 2.94 17.04 35.02
N ALA A 255 2.00 17.74 34.36
CA ALA A 255 1.74 19.16 34.58
C ALA A 255 0.82 19.45 35.78
N TYR A 256 -0.07 18.54 36.21
CA TYR A 256 -0.93 18.67 37.39
C TYR A 256 -0.06 18.59 38.65
N ALA A 257 0.96 17.72 38.65
CA ALA A 257 1.97 17.70 39.71
C ALA A 257 2.68 19.07 39.85
N HIS A 258 2.87 19.80 38.73
CA HIS A 258 3.55 21.10 38.71
C HIS A 258 2.61 22.31 38.89
N ARG A 259 1.32 22.18 38.54
CA ARG A 259 0.33 23.28 38.53
C ARG A 259 -0.60 23.26 39.75
N ALA A 260 -0.79 22.11 40.40
CA ALA A 260 -1.42 22.03 41.72
C ALA A 260 -0.65 22.86 42.77
N ALA A 261 0.69 22.89 42.68
CA ALA A 261 1.55 23.74 43.51
C ALA A 261 1.45 25.25 43.19
N SER A 262 0.93 25.63 42.01
CA SER A 262 0.87 27.04 41.54
C SER A 262 -0.54 27.65 41.59
N LEU A 263 -1.60 26.84 41.56
CA LEU A 263 -3.00 27.29 41.60
C LEU A 263 -3.51 27.55 43.02
N GLU A 264 -2.91 26.92 44.04
CA GLU A 264 -3.17 27.23 45.45
C GLU A 264 -2.70 28.65 45.82
N ALA A 265 -1.70 29.19 45.09
CA ALA A 265 -1.19 30.56 45.25
C ALA A 265 -1.99 31.65 44.49
N HIS A 266 -2.87 31.27 43.54
CA HIS A 266 -3.62 32.24 42.71
C HIS A 266 -5.12 32.30 43.06
N ALA A 267 -5.67 31.23 43.65
CA ALA A 267 -7.05 31.16 44.12
C ALA A 267 -7.36 32.13 45.29
N GLN A 268 -6.34 32.58 46.04
CA GLN A 268 -6.49 33.61 47.08
C GLN A 268 -6.59 35.05 46.54
N GLY A 269 -6.38 35.29 45.23
CA GLY A 269 -6.39 36.63 44.63
C GLY A 269 -7.66 37.04 43.87
N VAL A 270 -8.41 36.08 43.32
CA VAL A 270 -9.53 36.38 42.38
C VAL A 270 -10.90 36.45 43.08
N ILE A 271 -11.01 35.88 44.28
CA ILE A 271 -12.22 35.93 45.13
C ILE A 271 -12.55 37.36 45.57
N HIS A 272 -11.60 38.31 45.47
CA HIS A 272 -11.77 39.71 45.86
C HIS A 272 -12.22 40.66 44.72
N GLY A 273 -12.34 40.18 43.46
CA GLY A 273 -12.57 41.02 42.28
C GLY A 273 -13.97 40.99 41.65
N VAL A 274 -14.76 39.92 41.83
CA VAL A 274 -16.04 39.74 41.10
C VAL A 274 -17.28 40.18 41.91
N LEU A 275 -17.10 40.49 43.20
CA LEU A 275 -18.08 41.16 44.05
C LEU A 275 -18.36 42.64 43.66
N SER A 276 -17.73 43.16 42.58
CA SER A 276 -17.83 44.55 42.14
C SER A 276 -18.60 44.79 40.83
N LEU A 277 -19.04 43.74 40.10
CA LEU A 277 -19.67 43.92 38.78
C LEU A 277 -21.13 43.47 38.71
N ALA A 278 -21.68 42.95 39.81
CA ALA A 278 -23.07 42.49 39.90
C ALA A 278 -24.07 43.62 40.26
N GLN A 279 -23.68 44.90 40.19
CA GLN A 279 -24.48 46.02 40.72
C GLN A 279 -24.83 47.14 39.72
N THR A 280 -24.67 46.95 38.41
CA THR A 280 -24.84 48.10 37.45
C THR A 280 -25.68 47.84 36.19
N VAL A 281 -26.42 46.74 36.05
CA VAL A 281 -27.34 46.56 34.89
C VAL A 281 -28.73 46.03 35.29
N ALA A 282 -29.10 46.23 36.55
CA ALA A 282 -30.45 45.96 37.07
C ALA A 282 -31.41 47.17 36.94
N ILE A 283 -31.13 48.12 36.04
CA ILE A 283 -31.93 49.36 35.88
C ILE A 283 -32.05 49.70 34.39
N ASP A 284 -32.81 48.93 33.59
CA ASP A 284 -33.47 49.46 32.38
C ASP A 284 -34.55 48.49 31.83
N ALA A 285 -35.43 48.01 32.71
CA ALA A 285 -36.48 47.07 32.34
C ALA A 285 -37.91 47.64 32.38
N ASN A 286 -38.15 48.95 32.54
CA ASN A 286 -39.50 49.35 32.98
C ASN A 286 -40.02 50.74 32.58
N SER A 287 -39.93 51.16 31.30
CA SER A 287 -40.48 52.48 30.94
C SER A 287 -41.14 52.68 29.56
N ARG A 288 -41.54 51.65 28.80
CA ARG A 288 -42.14 51.88 27.46
C ARG A 288 -43.29 50.92 27.07
N ALA A 289 -44.21 50.62 27.99
CA ALA A 289 -45.35 49.73 27.72
C ALA A 289 -46.76 50.37 27.72
N ASP A 290 -46.98 51.62 28.17
CA ASP A 290 -48.35 52.06 28.53
C ASP A 290 -48.91 53.30 27.80
N SER A 291 -48.71 53.50 26.49
CA SER A 291 -49.33 54.65 25.80
C SER A 291 -49.67 54.45 24.31
N ALA A 292 -50.41 53.38 23.98
CA ALA A 292 -50.95 53.21 22.62
C ALA A 292 -52.35 52.55 22.56
N VAL A 293 -53.10 52.52 23.67
CA VAL A 293 -54.38 51.79 23.76
C VAL A 293 -55.63 52.70 23.78
N ASP A 294 -55.51 53.99 24.12
CA ASP A 294 -56.72 54.82 24.36
C ASP A 294 -57.23 55.68 23.20
N ALA A 295 -56.62 55.58 22.00
CA ALA A 295 -57.01 56.41 20.84
C ALA A 295 -57.93 55.68 19.82
N ALA A 296 -58.22 54.39 20.02
CA ALA A 296 -58.96 53.56 19.05
C ALA A 296 -60.48 53.47 19.31
N THR A 297 -60.97 53.86 20.49
CA THR A 297 -62.26 53.36 20.99
C THR A 297 -63.50 54.22 20.66
N VAL A 298 -63.35 55.46 20.20
CA VAL A 298 -64.50 56.41 20.15
C VAL A 298 -64.99 56.74 18.73
N ARG A 299 -64.34 56.26 17.66
CA ARG A 299 -64.83 56.46 16.27
C ARG A 299 -65.37 55.19 15.59
N ALA A 300 -65.31 54.04 16.27
CA ALA A 300 -65.83 52.77 15.78
C ALA A 300 -67.37 52.64 15.95
N LEU A 301 -67.95 53.32 16.94
CA LEU A 301 -69.32 53.06 17.40
C LEU A 301 -70.45 53.79 16.64
N GLN A 302 -70.15 54.51 15.55
CA GLN A 302 -71.19 55.27 14.81
C GLN A 302 -71.29 54.96 13.30
N VAL A 303 -70.43 54.07 12.79
CA VAL A 303 -70.56 53.51 11.43
C VAL A 303 -71.10 52.07 11.47
N GLU A 304 -71.07 51.43 12.64
CA GLU A 304 -71.47 50.04 12.87
C GLU A 304 -72.98 49.83 12.72
N GLU A 305 -73.80 50.78 13.18
CA GLU A 305 -75.26 50.61 13.24
C GLU A 305 -75.95 50.64 11.86
N TRP A 306 -75.36 51.27 10.84
CA TRP A 306 -75.96 51.34 9.50
C TRP A 306 -75.39 50.29 8.54
N ALA A 307 -74.24 49.67 8.85
CA ALA A 307 -73.73 48.50 8.16
C ALA A 307 -74.40 47.19 8.62
N GLN A 308 -74.83 47.11 9.89
CA GLN A 308 -75.43 45.91 10.49
C GLN A 308 -76.75 45.47 9.85
N ALA A 309 -77.55 46.39 9.28
CA ALA A 309 -78.82 46.04 8.65
C ALA A 309 -78.69 45.45 7.23
N ALA A 310 -77.65 45.84 6.47
CA ALA A 310 -77.35 45.27 5.16
C ALA A 310 -76.43 44.03 5.26
N ALA A 311 -75.56 44.00 6.27
CA ALA A 311 -74.73 42.85 6.58
C ALA A 311 -75.56 41.64 7.01
N LEU A 312 -76.66 41.77 7.76
CA LEU A 312 -77.43 40.62 8.26
C LEU A 312 -77.96 39.67 7.16
N GLN A 313 -78.24 40.20 5.96
CA GLN A 313 -78.78 39.42 4.83
C GLN A 313 -77.68 38.72 4.01
N GLU A 314 -76.51 39.34 3.88
CA GLU A 314 -75.30 38.74 3.28
C GLU A 314 -74.56 37.84 4.30
N GLN A 315 -74.71 38.12 5.60
CA GLN A 315 -74.21 37.36 6.72
C GLN A 315 -74.96 36.06 6.87
N GLU A 316 -76.25 35.96 6.56
CA GLU A 316 -76.93 34.66 6.60
C GLU A 316 -76.50 33.75 5.42
N ARG A 317 -76.22 34.32 4.23
CA ARG A 317 -75.67 33.59 3.08
C ARG A 317 -74.20 33.22 3.26
N SER A 318 -73.42 34.15 3.81
CA SER A 318 -72.03 33.92 4.20
C SER A 318 -71.95 33.00 5.40
N ARG A 319 -72.92 32.98 6.34
CA ARG A 319 -72.94 32.04 7.46
C ARG A 319 -73.17 30.63 6.99
N VAL A 320 -74.06 30.38 6.02
CA VAL A 320 -74.19 29.03 5.43
C VAL A 320 -72.93 28.61 4.67
N ALA A 321 -72.31 29.51 3.89
CA ALA A 321 -71.05 29.20 3.19
C ALA A 321 -69.83 29.09 4.14
N ILE A 322 -69.83 29.84 5.24
CA ILE A 322 -68.82 29.79 6.31
C ILE A 322 -69.07 28.57 7.18
N ASP A 323 -70.29 28.15 7.46
CA ASP A 323 -70.64 26.93 8.19
C ASP A 323 -70.24 25.71 7.35
N ASP A 324 -70.43 25.73 6.02
CA ASP A 324 -69.96 24.69 5.10
C ASP A 324 -68.43 24.69 4.95
N MET A 325 -67.79 25.87 4.88
CA MET A 325 -66.33 25.99 4.87
C MET A 325 -65.72 25.67 6.24
N GLN A 326 -66.40 25.94 7.35
CA GLN A 326 -65.99 25.59 8.70
C GLN A 326 -66.20 24.11 8.94
N ALA A 327 -67.28 23.49 8.47
CA ALA A 327 -67.45 22.04 8.50
C ALA A 327 -66.38 21.34 7.66
N TYR A 328 -66.07 21.86 6.46
CA TYR A 328 -64.99 21.34 5.62
C TYR A 328 -63.59 21.58 6.22
N ALA A 329 -63.37 22.74 6.85
CA ALA A 329 -62.13 23.06 7.54
C ALA A 329 -61.99 22.25 8.83
N GLU A 330 -63.05 22.01 9.60
CA GLU A 330 -63.07 21.17 10.79
C GLU A 330 -62.88 19.69 10.42
N GLU A 331 -63.44 19.23 9.32
CA GLU A 331 -63.19 17.88 8.79
C GLU A 331 -61.75 17.75 8.27
N SER A 332 -61.22 18.78 7.62
CA SER A 332 -59.82 18.82 7.17
C SER A 332 -58.85 18.93 8.35
N ILE A 333 -59.18 19.72 9.38
CA ILE A 333 -58.41 19.84 10.61
C ILE A 333 -58.47 18.52 11.38
N ARG A 334 -59.64 17.87 11.52
CA ARG A 334 -59.74 16.52 12.09
C ARG A 334 -58.94 15.50 11.30
N ALA A 335 -58.99 15.54 9.97
CA ALA A 335 -58.19 14.64 9.15
C ALA A 335 -56.68 14.88 9.29
N VAL A 336 -56.25 16.13 9.54
CA VAL A 336 -54.86 16.47 9.84
C VAL A 336 -54.50 16.08 11.27
N GLU A 337 -55.39 16.29 12.25
CA GLU A 337 -55.23 15.86 13.64
C GLU A 337 -55.15 14.34 13.73
N ASP A 338 -56.02 13.60 13.05
CA ASP A 338 -55.99 12.14 12.98
C ASP A 338 -54.70 11.62 12.34
N ARG A 339 -54.20 12.30 11.29
CA ARG A 339 -52.89 11.99 10.69
C ARG A 339 -51.72 12.33 11.61
N LEU A 340 -51.82 13.44 12.35
CA LEU A 340 -50.80 13.85 13.29
C LEU A 340 -50.77 12.90 14.50
N ILE A 341 -51.93 12.49 15.00
CA ILE A 341 -52.08 11.47 16.06
C ILE A 341 -51.56 10.13 15.56
N ALA A 342 -51.86 9.72 14.32
CA ALA A 342 -51.31 8.51 13.74
C ALA A 342 -49.78 8.58 13.62
N ALA A 343 -49.23 9.71 13.17
CA ALA A 343 -47.79 9.93 13.07
C ALA A 343 -47.09 9.99 14.44
N LEU A 344 -47.75 10.57 15.45
CA LEU A 344 -47.26 10.59 16.84
C LEU A 344 -47.28 9.18 17.44
N ASN A 345 -48.34 8.40 17.21
CA ASN A 345 -48.39 7.00 17.65
C ASN A 345 -47.33 6.13 16.94
N GLU A 346 -47.05 6.41 15.67
CA GLU A 346 -45.97 5.73 14.94
C GLU A 346 -44.60 6.13 15.49
N ALA A 347 -44.40 7.42 15.79
CA ALA A 347 -43.18 7.92 16.44
C ALA A 347 -42.98 7.35 17.85
N ASP A 348 -44.04 7.22 18.64
CA ASP A 348 -44.01 6.57 19.96
C ASP A 348 -43.67 5.07 19.83
N MET A 349 -44.24 4.38 18.83
CA MET A 349 -43.86 2.99 18.54
C MET A 349 -42.38 2.85 18.17
N TYR A 350 -41.82 3.78 17.37
CA TYR A 350 -40.39 3.78 17.07
C TYR A 350 -39.52 4.16 18.28
N LEU A 351 -40.00 5.04 19.16
CA LEU A 351 -39.33 5.39 20.42
C LEU A 351 -39.31 4.21 21.40
N ASP A 352 -40.40 3.43 21.46
CA ASP A 352 -40.48 2.21 22.25
C ASP A 352 -39.55 1.12 21.69
N GLN A 353 -39.55 0.91 20.37
CA GLN A 353 -38.60 0.01 19.70
C GLN A 353 -37.15 0.46 19.91
N ALA A 354 -36.87 1.76 19.79
CA ALA A 354 -35.54 2.31 20.06
C ALA A 354 -35.14 2.13 21.53
N SER A 355 -36.07 2.29 22.47
CA SER A 355 -35.83 2.07 23.90
C SER A 355 -35.58 0.60 24.22
N GLU A 356 -36.26 -0.33 23.54
CA GLU A 356 -36.03 -1.78 23.66
C GLU A 356 -34.68 -2.19 23.03
N VAL A 357 -34.30 -1.59 21.90
CA VAL A 357 -32.96 -1.76 21.32
C VAL A 357 -31.89 -1.18 22.25
N ILE A 358 -32.09 0.00 22.81
CA ILE A 358 -31.15 0.60 23.78
C ILE A 358 -31.04 -0.27 25.04
N ALA A 359 -32.15 -0.82 25.55
CA ALA A 359 -32.15 -1.71 26.71
C ALA A 359 -31.45 -3.05 26.40
N SER A 360 -31.71 -3.66 25.25
CA SER A 360 -31.02 -4.90 24.83
C SER A 360 -29.53 -4.67 24.56
N GLN A 361 -29.18 -3.51 24.01
CA GLN A 361 -27.80 -3.13 23.76
C GLN A 361 -27.05 -2.76 25.05
N ALA A 362 -27.72 -2.15 26.03
CA ALA A 362 -27.17 -1.95 27.38
C ALA A 362 -26.96 -3.28 28.12
N ALA A 363 -27.87 -4.26 27.94
CA ALA A 363 -27.70 -5.61 28.48
C ALA A 363 -26.53 -6.36 27.81
N ALA A 364 -26.42 -6.29 26.47
CA ALA A 364 -25.31 -6.86 25.73
C ALA A 364 -23.96 -6.19 26.05
N GLN A 365 -23.96 -4.88 26.30
CA GLN A 365 -22.79 -4.16 26.80
C GLN A 365 -22.42 -4.57 28.24
N GLY A 366 -23.41 -4.90 29.07
CA GLY A 366 -23.21 -5.47 30.41
C GLY A 366 -22.53 -6.85 30.36
N GLU A 367 -23.04 -7.76 29.51
CA GLU A 367 -22.43 -9.08 29.30
C GLU A 367 -21.02 -8.97 28.70
N MET A 368 -20.82 -8.07 27.74
CA MET A 368 -19.51 -7.81 27.16
C MET A 368 -18.54 -7.20 28.18
N ALA A 369 -19.01 -6.36 29.10
CA ALA A 369 -18.21 -5.81 30.19
C ALA A 369 -17.83 -6.89 31.23
N GLU A 370 -18.69 -7.87 31.50
CA GLU A 370 -18.33 -9.04 32.32
C GLU A 370 -17.33 -9.96 31.62
N ASP A 371 -17.54 -10.29 30.34
CA ASP A 371 -16.59 -11.08 29.55
C ASP A 371 -15.22 -10.38 29.44
N PHE A 372 -15.20 -9.06 29.26
CA PHE A 372 -13.95 -8.30 29.34
C PHE A 372 -13.34 -8.32 30.73
N ARG A 373 -14.12 -8.27 31.80
CA ARG A 373 -13.61 -8.35 33.18
C ARG A 373 -13.01 -9.73 33.46
N GLU A 374 -13.66 -10.81 33.02
CA GLU A 374 -13.16 -12.18 33.12
C GLU A 374 -11.89 -12.38 32.28
N LYS A 375 -11.85 -11.86 31.05
CA LYS A 375 -10.64 -11.86 30.21
C LYS A 375 -9.51 -11.03 30.81
N LEU A 376 -9.82 -9.91 31.47
CA LEU A 376 -8.83 -9.04 32.10
C LEU A 376 -8.27 -9.66 33.39
N ASP A 377 -9.09 -10.38 34.16
CA ASP A 377 -8.64 -11.18 35.30
C ASP A 377 -7.85 -12.42 34.85
N GLY A 378 -8.25 -13.05 33.75
CA GLY A 378 -7.47 -14.10 33.07
C GLY A 378 -6.11 -13.59 32.56
N ALA A 379 -6.08 -12.39 31.97
CA ALA A 379 -4.86 -11.73 31.53
C ALA A 379 -3.95 -11.32 32.71
N ARG A 380 -4.53 -10.87 33.83
CA ARG A 380 -3.79 -10.61 35.08
C ARG A 380 -3.18 -11.89 35.64
N SER A 381 -3.95 -12.97 35.70
CA SER A 381 -3.47 -14.29 36.14
C SER A 381 -2.35 -14.82 35.22
N CYS A 382 -2.50 -14.65 33.90
CA CYS A 382 -1.46 -14.97 32.92
C CYS A 382 -0.21 -14.11 33.10
N SER A 383 -0.37 -12.80 33.33
CA SER A 383 0.72 -11.86 33.61
C SER A 383 1.47 -12.22 34.90
N ASP A 384 0.75 -12.63 35.95
CA ASP A 384 1.37 -13.09 37.20
C ASP A 384 2.09 -14.43 37.04
N THR A 385 1.53 -15.33 36.22
CA THR A 385 2.20 -16.58 35.82
C THR A 385 3.47 -16.28 35.03
N LEU A 386 3.41 -15.34 34.08
CA LEU A 386 4.57 -14.88 33.31
C LEU A 386 5.62 -14.20 34.21
N ARG A 387 5.22 -13.40 35.21
CA ARG A 387 6.14 -12.84 36.21
C ARG A 387 6.79 -13.92 37.05
N GLN A 388 6.06 -14.97 37.43
CA GLN A 388 6.64 -16.13 38.12
C GLN A 388 7.61 -16.90 37.22
N GLN A 389 7.27 -17.07 35.93
CA GLN A 389 8.16 -17.66 34.93
C GLN A 389 9.39 -16.80 34.68
N MET A 390 9.27 -15.47 34.63
CA MET A 390 10.38 -14.53 34.53
C MET A 390 11.28 -14.65 35.75
N LYS A 391 10.74 -14.69 36.99
CA LYS A 391 11.55 -14.96 38.18
C LYS A 391 12.24 -16.33 38.15
N SER A 392 11.59 -17.35 37.60
CA SER A 392 12.18 -18.68 37.38
C SER A 392 13.30 -18.64 36.33
N LEU A 393 13.09 -17.89 35.24
CA LEU A 393 14.06 -17.67 34.18
C LEU A 393 15.23 -16.83 34.67
N GLU A 394 15.02 -15.79 35.47
CA GLU A 394 16.07 -15.02 36.14
C GLU A 394 16.91 -15.92 37.04
N ARG A 395 16.29 -16.82 37.82
CA ARG A 395 17.02 -17.82 38.59
C ARG A 395 17.80 -18.79 37.70
N LYS A 396 17.25 -19.20 36.55
CA LYS A 396 17.93 -20.04 35.57
C LYS A 396 19.07 -19.31 34.85
N VAL A 397 18.89 -18.03 34.54
CA VAL A 397 19.88 -17.14 33.92
C VAL A 397 20.99 -16.87 34.92
N ASP A 398 20.68 -16.64 36.20
CA ASP A 398 21.67 -16.45 37.25
C ASP A 398 22.41 -17.76 37.57
N ALA A 399 21.72 -18.91 37.55
CA ALA A 399 22.36 -20.23 37.59
C ALA A 399 23.22 -20.50 36.35
N SER A 400 22.81 -20.03 35.17
CA SER A 400 23.57 -20.15 33.92
C SER A 400 24.76 -19.20 33.88
N ARG A 401 24.63 -17.97 34.39
CA ARG A 401 25.74 -17.02 34.62
C ARG A 401 26.73 -17.58 35.62
N LYS A 402 26.27 -18.23 36.70
CA LYS A 402 27.12 -18.97 37.65
C LYS A 402 27.76 -20.21 37.03
N LYS A 403 27.12 -20.89 36.07
CA LYS A 403 27.73 -21.94 35.24
C LYS A 403 28.77 -21.38 34.27
N ILE A 404 28.50 -20.25 33.62
CA ILE A 404 29.41 -19.55 32.71
C ILE A 404 30.61 -18.98 33.48
N ALA A 405 30.43 -18.49 34.71
CA ALA A 405 31.55 -18.09 35.57
C ALA A 405 32.43 -19.28 36.02
N ARG A 406 31.89 -20.50 36.01
CA ARG A 406 32.63 -21.76 36.22
C ARG A 406 33.15 -22.37 34.92
N MET A 407 32.67 -21.89 33.76
CA MET A 407 33.07 -22.39 32.44
C MET A 407 34.54 -22.18 32.16
N PRO A 408 35.24 -21.08 32.53
CA PRO A 408 36.69 -20.98 32.29
C PRO A 408 37.47 -22.14 32.91
N ALA A 409 37.18 -22.50 34.17
CA ALA A 409 37.83 -23.62 34.86
C ALA A 409 37.36 -25.00 34.36
N GLN A 410 36.13 -25.12 33.87
CA GLN A 410 35.62 -26.35 33.23
C GLN A 410 36.07 -26.49 31.76
N GLN A 411 36.26 -25.39 31.03
CA GLN A 411 36.87 -25.34 29.71
C GLN A 411 38.34 -25.64 29.83
N GLU A 412 39.04 -25.11 30.82
CA GLU A 412 40.46 -25.42 31.04
C GLU A 412 40.62 -26.91 31.40
N ARG A 413 39.73 -27.50 32.23
CA ARG A 413 39.71 -28.95 32.47
C ARG A 413 39.24 -29.78 31.28
N ALA A 414 38.22 -29.35 30.53
CA ALA A 414 37.72 -30.08 29.37
C ALA A 414 38.65 -29.94 28.15
N VAL A 415 39.38 -28.83 28.02
CA VAL A 415 40.48 -28.64 27.06
C VAL A 415 41.67 -29.46 27.50
N THR A 416 41.99 -29.55 28.79
CA THR A 416 43.06 -30.45 29.27
C THR A 416 42.68 -31.91 29.05
N GLU A 417 41.46 -32.33 29.39
CA GLU A 417 40.94 -33.69 29.14
C GLU A 417 40.75 -33.98 27.64
N ALA A 418 40.36 -33.00 26.81
CA ALA A 418 40.27 -33.16 25.36
C ALA A 418 41.64 -33.14 24.69
N VAL A 419 42.62 -32.38 25.21
CA VAL A 419 44.01 -32.40 24.74
C VAL A 419 44.69 -33.70 25.18
N GLU A 420 44.38 -34.23 26.36
CA GLU A 420 44.86 -35.54 26.83
C GLU A 420 44.17 -36.70 26.10
N ALA A 421 42.86 -36.61 25.81
CA ALA A 421 42.13 -37.58 24.99
C ALA A 421 42.54 -37.51 23.51
N TYR A 422 42.78 -36.31 22.96
CA TYR A 422 43.28 -36.10 21.61
C TYR A 422 44.75 -36.52 21.48
N ALA A 423 45.58 -36.31 22.50
CA ALA A 423 46.95 -36.82 22.56
C ALA A 423 46.98 -38.35 22.74
N ALA A 424 46.02 -38.94 23.47
CA ALA A 424 45.85 -40.38 23.58
C ALA A 424 45.30 -41.01 22.28
N GLU A 425 44.39 -40.35 21.56
CA GLU A 425 43.92 -40.77 20.23
C GLU A 425 45.02 -40.64 19.17
N GLN A 426 45.75 -39.52 19.14
CA GLN A 426 46.90 -39.28 18.24
C GLN A 426 48.07 -40.25 18.50
N ALA A 427 48.24 -40.73 19.73
CA ALA A 427 49.22 -41.77 20.06
C ALA A 427 48.75 -43.19 19.68
N SER A 428 47.44 -43.40 19.46
CA SER A 428 46.86 -44.71 19.12
C SER A 428 46.58 -44.90 17.63
N GLU A 429 46.48 -43.84 16.83
CA GLU A 429 46.30 -43.95 15.38
C GLU A 429 47.13 -42.92 14.60
N GLY A 430 48.19 -43.40 13.94
CA GLY A 430 48.86 -42.69 12.84
C GLY A 430 48.01 -42.54 11.58
N ASN A 431 46.68 -42.44 11.71
CA ASN A 431 45.74 -42.22 10.61
C ASN A 431 45.23 -40.78 10.68
N GLY A 432 45.71 -39.92 9.76
CA GLY A 432 45.18 -38.58 9.61
C GLY A 432 43.64 -38.57 9.46
N LEU A 433 43.00 -37.52 9.97
CA LEU A 433 41.56 -37.27 9.83
C LEU A 433 41.15 -37.55 8.37
N THR A 434 40.19 -38.46 8.18
CA THR A 434 39.76 -38.89 6.84
C THR A 434 38.31 -38.47 6.60
N LEU A 435 38.09 -37.55 5.66
CA LEU A 435 36.76 -37.17 5.19
C LEU A 435 36.26 -38.20 4.17
N LYS A 436 35.24 -38.98 4.54
CA LYS A 436 34.59 -39.93 3.63
C LYS A 436 33.46 -39.22 2.88
N LEU A 437 33.59 -39.09 1.56
CA LEU A 437 32.53 -38.49 0.73
C LEU A 437 31.32 -39.41 0.55
N LYS A 438 31.51 -40.71 0.81
CA LYS A 438 30.47 -41.74 0.73
C LYS A 438 30.56 -42.69 1.90
N GLU A 439 29.41 -43.05 2.44
CA GLU A 439 29.24 -44.09 3.45
C GLU A 439 28.42 -45.22 2.85
N LYS A 440 29.01 -46.41 2.74
CA LYS A 440 28.38 -47.59 2.12
C LYS A 440 27.82 -47.29 0.71
N GLY A 441 28.51 -46.43 -0.06
CA GLY A 441 28.11 -46.03 -1.41
C GLY A 441 27.10 -44.88 -1.48
N VAL A 442 26.54 -44.44 -0.35
CA VAL A 442 25.58 -43.32 -0.26
C VAL A 442 26.34 -42.04 0.09
N VAL A 443 25.97 -40.91 -0.54
CA VAL A 443 26.53 -39.60 -0.19
C VAL A 443 25.76 -39.05 1.01
N PRO A 444 26.40 -38.78 2.16
CA PRO A 444 25.72 -38.25 3.35
C PRO A 444 25.12 -36.86 3.11
N ASP A 445 24.02 -36.52 3.79
CA ASP A 445 23.31 -35.26 3.59
C ASP A 445 24.18 -34.01 3.84
N SER A 446 25.09 -34.07 4.81
CA SER A 446 26.07 -33.00 5.08
C SER A 446 27.01 -32.77 3.89
N ILE A 447 27.43 -33.84 3.21
CA ILE A 447 28.26 -33.74 1.99
C ILE A 447 27.43 -33.22 0.82
N ARG A 448 26.16 -33.64 0.69
CA ARG A 448 25.24 -33.11 -0.35
C ARG A 448 24.98 -31.61 -0.15
N ALA A 449 24.85 -31.17 1.11
CA ALA A 449 24.74 -29.76 1.46
C ALA A 449 26.01 -28.98 1.09
N LEU A 450 27.19 -29.46 1.50
CA LEU A 450 28.47 -28.87 1.12
C LEU A 450 28.62 -28.74 -0.41
N VAL A 451 28.22 -29.76 -1.17
CA VAL A 451 28.26 -29.73 -2.64
C VAL A 451 27.38 -28.60 -3.19
N ARG A 452 26.18 -28.40 -2.64
CA ARG A 452 25.29 -27.30 -3.05
C ARG A 452 25.88 -25.94 -2.70
N ASP A 453 26.44 -25.79 -1.50
CA ASP A 453 27.05 -24.54 -1.05
C ASP A 453 28.22 -24.14 -1.96
N LEU A 454 29.07 -25.10 -2.33
CA LEU A 454 30.18 -24.87 -3.26
C LEU A 454 29.69 -24.42 -4.65
N VAL A 455 28.65 -25.05 -5.18
CA VAL A 455 28.06 -24.63 -6.46
C VAL A 455 27.43 -23.23 -6.33
N GLN A 456 26.78 -22.93 -5.21
CA GLN A 456 26.23 -21.60 -4.93
C GLN A 456 27.32 -20.52 -4.84
N LEU A 457 28.51 -20.87 -4.34
CA LEU A 457 29.70 -20.02 -4.34
C LEU A 457 30.35 -19.87 -5.73
N GLY A 458 29.73 -20.41 -6.78
CA GLY A 458 30.14 -20.22 -8.17
C GLY A 458 31.08 -21.30 -8.71
N LEU A 459 31.32 -22.39 -7.96
CA LEU A 459 32.13 -23.49 -8.48
C LEU A 459 31.35 -24.25 -9.55
N LYS A 460 32.05 -24.56 -10.65
CA LYS A 460 31.50 -25.45 -11.67
C LYS A 460 31.41 -26.88 -11.15
N VAL A 461 30.47 -27.64 -11.69
CA VAL A 461 30.16 -29.03 -11.30
C VAL A 461 31.40 -29.95 -11.31
N ASP A 462 32.27 -29.78 -12.31
CA ASP A 462 33.53 -30.51 -12.49
C ASP A 462 34.63 -30.09 -11.48
N GLN A 463 34.52 -28.89 -10.91
CA GLN A 463 35.50 -28.34 -9.96
C GLN A 463 35.23 -28.74 -8.50
N VAL A 464 34.02 -29.22 -8.17
CA VAL A 464 33.60 -29.46 -6.78
C VAL A 464 34.50 -30.48 -6.05
N ASN A 465 34.82 -31.62 -6.68
CA ASN A 465 35.73 -32.61 -6.07
C ASN A 465 37.13 -32.02 -5.82
N GLY A 466 37.63 -31.23 -6.78
CA GLY A 466 38.95 -30.60 -6.70
C GLY A 466 39.01 -29.61 -5.54
N ALA A 467 37.98 -28.80 -5.38
CA ALA A 467 37.87 -27.85 -4.29
C ALA A 467 37.81 -28.54 -2.92
N ILE A 468 36.95 -29.55 -2.75
CA ILE A 468 36.88 -30.30 -1.49
C ILE A 468 38.22 -30.95 -1.16
N THR A 469 38.88 -31.56 -2.15
CA THR A 469 40.20 -32.18 -1.96
C THR A 469 41.26 -31.15 -1.57
N ALA A 470 41.27 -29.97 -2.21
CA ALA A 470 42.21 -28.91 -1.90
C ALA A 470 42.00 -28.34 -0.49
N ILE A 471 40.75 -28.05 -0.12
CA ILE A 471 40.38 -27.51 1.19
C ILE A 471 40.69 -28.54 2.29
N SER A 472 40.28 -29.81 2.13
CA SER A 472 40.59 -30.85 3.11
C SER A 472 42.09 -31.07 3.27
N ARG A 473 42.86 -31.06 2.17
CA ARG A 473 44.32 -31.15 2.23
C ARG A 473 44.94 -29.99 3.02
N ALA A 474 44.48 -28.77 2.78
CA ALA A 474 44.95 -27.60 3.54
C ALA A 474 44.62 -27.72 5.04
N ALA A 475 43.51 -28.38 5.38
CA ALA A 475 43.10 -28.67 6.75
C ALA A 475 43.71 -29.97 7.35
N GLY A 476 44.75 -30.54 6.72
CA GLY A 476 45.40 -31.77 7.21
C GLY A 476 44.52 -33.04 7.16
N THR A 477 43.43 -33.00 6.39
CA THR A 477 42.44 -34.08 6.27
C THR A 477 42.55 -34.78 4.91
N THR A 478 42.58 -36.10 4.90
CA THR A 478 42.59 -36.90 3.66
C THR A 478 41.17 -37.14 3.16
N VAL A 479 40.89 -36.92 1.87
CA VAL A 479 39.56 -37.19 1.29
C VAL A 479 39.52 -38.61 0.73
N LYS A 480 38.52 -39.40 1.14
CA LYS A 480 38.25 -40.75 0.63
C LYS A 480 36.99 -40.76 -0.23
N GLY A 481 37.16 -41.16 -1.49
CA GLY A 481 36.09 -41.27 -2.48
C GLY A 481 36.00 -40.05 -3.38
N SER A 482 35.01 -40.06 -4.27
CA SER A 482 34.67 -38.98 -5.19
C SER A 482 33.23 -39.14 -5.68
N PHE A 483 32.67 -38.09 -6.27
CA PHE A 483 31.39 -38.13 -6.99
C PHE A 483 31.59 -37.78 -8.47
N SER A 484 30.74 -38.30 -9.34
CA SER A 484 30.72 -37.88 -10.74
C SER A 484 30.03 -36.52 -10.88
N GLU A 485 30.28 -35.81 -11.98
CA GLU A 485 29.55 -34.58 -12.32
C GLU A 485 28.03 -34.79 -12.31
N ARG A 486 27.58 -35.96 -12.80
CA ARG A 486 26.16 -36.36 -12.76
C ARG A 486 25.63 -36.43 -11.33
N SER A 487 26.41 -36.94 -10.37
CA SER A 487 26.02 -36.99 -8.97
C SER A 487 25.91 -35.59 -8.37
N VAL A 488 26.88 -34.71 -8.65
CA VAL A 488 26.83 -33.30 -8.22
C VAL A 488 25.59 -32.62 -8.80
N GLY A 489 25.33 -32.76 -10.09
CA GLY A 489 24.11 -32.22 -10.72
C GLY A 489 22.82 -32.71 -10.06
N ARG A 490 22.74 -34.01 -9.70
CA ARG A 490 21.58 -34.55 -8.97
C ARG A 490 21.42 -33.97 -7.56
N MET A 491 22.51 -33.73 -6.84
CA MET A 491 22.47 -33.11 -5.51
C MET A 491 21.98 -31.66 -5.58
N VAL A 492 22.32 -30.93 -6.65
CA VAL A 492 21.81 -29.58 -6.91
C VAL A 492 20.33 -29.62 -7.28
N ILE A 493 19.90 -30.51 -8.18
CA ILE A 493 18.49 -30.68 -8.56
C ILE A 493 17.62 -31.02 -7.36
N GLU A 494 18.08 -31.94 -6.51
CA GLU A 494 17.40 -32.26 -5.25
C GLU A 494 17.24 -31.03 -4.36
N GLY A 495 18.29 -30.20 -4.21
CA GLY A 495 18.19 -28.94 -3.48
C GLY A 495 17.13 -28.01 -4.07
N GLY A 496 17.01 -27.96 -5.40
CA GLY A 496 15.95 -27.24 -6.09
C GLY A 496 14.55 -27.76 -5.76
N LEU A 497 14.34 -29.08 -5.78
CA LEU A 497 13.06 -29.70 -5.40
C LEU A 497 12.72 -29.44 -3.92
N ALA A 498 13.71 -29.50 -3.03
CA ALA A 498 13.54 -29.16 -1.63
C ALA A 498 13.14 -27.69 -1.43
N ALA A 499 13.75 -26.77 -2.18
CA ALA A 499 13.38 -25.35 -2.16
C ALA A 499 11.94 -25.12 -2.67
N GLN A 500 11.51 -25.83 -3.71
CA GLN A 500 10.13 -25.77 -4.21
C GLN A 500 9.12 -26.22 -3.14
N ALA A 501 9.39 -27.36 -2.49
CA ALA A 501 8.55 -27.85 -1.39
C ALA A 501 8.55 -26.87 -0.20
N GLN A 502 9.69 -26.27 0.13
CA GLN A 502 9.79 -25.27 1.20
C GLN A 502 8.94 -24.03 0.89
N ILE A 503 8.93 -23.56 -0.37
CA ILE A 503 8.13 -22.41 -0.78
C ILE A 503 6.64 -22.71 -0.68
N ALA A 504 6.19 -23.89 -1.13
CA ALA A 504 4.78 -24.30 -0.98
C ALA A 504 4.36 -24.39 0.49
N ASP A 505 5.20 -24.96 1.36
CA ASP A 505 4.99 -25.03 2.81
C ASP A 505 4.98 -23.63 3.47
N ALA A 506 5.79 -22.70 2.96
CA ALA A 506 5.78 -21.30 3.40
C ALA A 506 4.50 -20.57 2.98
N ILE A 507 4.03 -20.75 1.75
CA ILE A 507 2.75 -20.20 1.26
C ILE A 507 1.59 -20.76 2.08
N ALA A 508 1.61 -22.07 2.38
CA ALA A 508 0.60 -22.73 3.19
C ALA A 508 0.49 -22.13 4.60
N ARG A 509 1.62 -21.76 5.22
CA ARG A 509 1.64 -21.11 6.54
C ARG A 509 1.41 -19.60 6.51
N ALA A 510 1.66 -18.94 5.39
CA ALA A 510 1.54 -17.49 5.29
C ALA A 510 0.09 -17.04 5.55
N LYS A 511 -0.08 -15.88 6.20
CA LYS A 511 -1.36 -15.17 6.27
C LYS A 511 -1.61 -14.35 5.00
N SER A 512 -0.54 -13.81 4.43
CA SER A 512 -0.58 -13.05 3.19
C SER A 512 0.72 -13.21 2.41
N ILE A 513 0.64 -13.03 1.10
CA ILE A 513 1.79 -13.00 0.21
C ILE A 513 1.74 -11.76 -0.69
N THR A 514 2.89 -11.17 -0.98
CA THR A 514 3.03 -10.25 -2.10
C THR A 514 3.92 -10.88 -3.15
N VAL A 515 3.60 -10.67 -4.41
CA VAL A 515 4.34 -11.25 -5.54
C VAL A 515 5.09 -10.15 -6.27
N SER A 516 6.29 -10.45 -6.76
CA SER A 516 7.04 -9.52 -7.60
C SER A 516 7.69 -10.27 -8.76
N GLY A 517 7.73 -9.60 -9.90
CA GLY A 517 8.27 -10.13 -11.14
C GLY A 517 9.13 -9.09 -11.83
N ASP A 518 10.22 -9.55 -12.44
CA ASP A 518 11.04 -8.72 -13.34
C ASP A 518 11.35 -9.51 -14.61
N GLY A 519 11.20 -8.83 -15.75
CA GLY A 519 11.34 -9.42 -17.07
C GLY A 519 12.50 -8.79 -17.83
N THR A 520 13.39 -9.60 -18.42
CA THR A 520 14.46 -9.11 -19.29
C THR A 520 14.64 -9.99 -20.52
N THR A 521 15.10 -9.42 -21.62
CA THR A 521 15.49 -10.17 -22.80
C THR A 521 17.01 -10.37 -22.82
N ASN A 522 17.46 -11.60 -23.04
CA ASN A 522 18.87 -11.91 -23.28
C ASN A 522 18.98 -12.77 -24.55
N ARG A 523 19.68 -12.26 -25.57
CA ARG A 523 19.85 -12.91 -26.89
C ARG A 523 18.52 -13.35 -27.53
N ASN A 524 17.53 -12.45 -27.55
CA ASN A 524 16.18 -12.68 -28.07
C ASN A 524 15.37 -13.76 -27.33
N ILE A 525 15.79 -14.14 -26.13
CA ILE A 525 15.02 -15.00 -25.22
C ILE A 525 14.56 -14.14 -24.05
N ASN A 526 13.26 -14.13 -23.80
CA ASN A 526 12.69 -13.43 -22.65
C ASN A 526 12.83 -14.29 -21.41
N PHE A 527 13.22 -13.68 -20.30
CA PHE A 527 13.39 -14.30 -19.01
C PHE A 527 12.58 -13.54 -17.97
N ASP A 528 11.81 -14.26 -17.18
CA ASP A 528 11.06 -13.74 -16.05
C ASP A 528 11.66 -14.28 -14.75
N SER A 529 12.14 -13.37 -13.91
CA SER A 529 12.49 -13.62 -12.52
C SER A 529 11.26 -13.40 -11.64
N ARG A 530 10.99 -14.30 -10.69
CA ARG A 530 9.83 -14.21 -9.80
C ARG A 530 10.23 -14.35 -8.34
N HIS A 531 9.63 -13.53 -7.49
CA HIS A 531 9.79 -13.61 -6.05
C HIS A 531 8.44 -13.52 -5.35
N ILE A 532 8.39 -14.07 -4.14
CA ILE A 532 7.28 -13.89 -3.23
C ILE A 532 7.80 -13.39 -1.89
N HIS A 533 7.03 -12.53 -1.26
CA HIS A 533 7.25 -12.15 0.13
C HIS A 533 6.07 -12.67 0.94
N THR A 534 6.34 -13.60 1.86
CA THR A 534 5.33 -14.19 2.74
C THR A 534 5.33 -13.45 4.08
N HIS A 535 4.16 -13.27 4.67
CA HIS A 535 3.99 -12.80 6.04
C HIS A 535 3.17 -13.80 6.85
N ASP A 536 3.71 -14.34 7.94
CA ASP A 536 3.03 -15.31 8.80
C ASP A 536 2.29 -14.68 10.00
N GLY A 537 2.34 -13.35 10.12
CA GLY A 537 1.83 -12.60 11.25
C GLY A 537 2.92 -12.03 12.16
N THR A 538 4.15 -12.52 12.03
CA THR A 538 5.29 -12.11 12.87
C THR A 538 6.52 -11.71 12.06
N ALA A 539 6.78 -12.41 10.95
CA ALA A 539 7.97 -12.20 10.15
C ALA A 539 7.63 -12.09 8.67
N HIS A 540 8.44 -11.29 7.97
CA HIS A 540 8.46 -11.24 6.51
C HIS A 540 9.62 -12.08 5.99
N THR A 541 9.34 -12.99 5.07
CA THR A 541 10.36 -13.81 4.41
C THR A 541 10.24 -13.69 2.90
N THR A 542 11.37 -13.46 2.23
CA THR A 542 11.44 -13.38 0.76
C THR A 542 11.91 -14.72 0.22
N TYR A 543 11.19 -15.24 -0.77
CA TYR A 543 11.56 -16.44 -1.51
C TYR A 543 11.73 -16.12 -2.99
N PHE A 544 12.82 -16.61 -3.57
CA PHE A 544 13.05 -16.57 -5.00
C PHE A 544 12.42 -17.81 -5.65
N MET A 545 11.49 -17.59 -6.57
CA MET A 545 10.80 -18.64 -7.31
C MET A 545 11.51 -18.99 -8.63
N GLY A 546 12.74 -18.53 -8.85
CA GLY A 546 13.54 -18.87 -10.02
C GLY A 546 13.39 -17.92 -11.21
N ILE A 547 14.24 -18.15 -12.22
CA ILE A 547 14.21 -17.47 -13.52
C ILE A 547 13.73 -18.45 -14.58
N HIS A 548 12.76 -18.03 -15.39
CA HIS A 548 12.13 -18.89 -16.40
C HIS A 548 12.12 -18.18 -17.75
N SER A 549 12.38 -18.90 -18.82
CA SER A 549 12.17 -18.37 -20.16
C SER A 549 10.68 -18.21 -20.45
N ALA A 550 10.26 -17.05 -20.93
CA ALA A 550 8.91 -16.80 -21.39
C ALA A 550 8.88 -16.71 -22.93
N PRO A 551 7.84 -17.21 -23.61
CA PRO A 551 7.72 -17.09 -25.06
C PRO A 551 7.53 -15.63 -25.50
N ASN A 552 6.88 -14.81 -24.67
CA ASN A 552 6.66 -13.38 -24.87
C ASN A 552 6.45 -12.68 -23.51
N HIS A 553 6.29 -11.36 -23.51
CA HIS A 553 6.05 -10.54 -22.31
C HIS A 553 4.58 -10.09 -22.18
N THR A 554 3.60 -10.83 -22.70
CA THR A 554 2.19 -10.46 -22.47
C THR A 554 1.75 -10.82 -21.05
N SER A 555 0.79 -10.05 -20.52
CA SER A 555 0.23 -10.24 -19.18
C SER A 555 -0.31 -11.66 -18.98
N GLU A 556 -0.99 -12.23 -19.98
CA GLU A 556 -1.57 -13.57 -19.94
C GLU A 556 -0.49 -14.64 -19.84
N THR A 557 0.60 -14.48 -20.60
CA THR A 557 1.75 -15.39 -20.56
C THR A 557 2.43 -15.34 -19.20
N GLN A 558 2.57 -14.15 -18.62
CA GLN A 558 3.14 -13.97 -17.29
C GLN A 558 2.26 -14.58 -16.20
N LEU A 559 0.93 -14.40 -16.27
CA LEU A 559 -0.03 -15.05 -15.36
C LEU A 559 0.00 -16.57 -15.49
N ALA A 560 0.07 -17.10 -16.72
CA ALA A 560 0.23 -18.54 -16.96
C ALA A 560 1.53 -19.07 -16.33
N GLY A 561 2.62 -18.30 -16.39
CA GLY A 561 3.87 -18.59 -15.68
C GLY A 561 3.70 -18.67 -14.16
N TRP A 562 2.95 -17.74 -13.55
CA TRP A 562 2.63 -17.79 -12.12
C TRP A 562 1.79 -19.02 -11.76
N LYS A 563 0.74 -19.32 -12.52
CA LYS A 563 -0.12 -20.50 -12.33
C LYS A 563 0.67 -21.80 -12.45
N GLY A 564 1.52 -21.90 -13.47
CA GLY A 564 2.37 -23.08 -13.70
C GLY A 564 3.35 -23.32 -12.56
N LEU A 565 4.01 -22.26 -12.07
CA LEU A 565 4.95 -22.38 -10.94
C LEU A 565 4.27 -22.73 -9.64
N ALA A 566 3.15 -22.06 -9.31
CA ALA A 566 2.37 -22.40 -8.14
C ALA A 566 1.95 -23.88 -8.20
N LYS A 567 1.39 -24.34 -9.33
CA LYS A 567 1.04 -25.75 -9.50
C LYS A 567 2.24 -26.68 -9.29
N GLN A 568 3.35 -26.43 -9.97
CA GLN A 568 4.56 -27.25 -9.85
C GLN A 568 5.04 -27.36 -8.40
N TYR A 569 5.05 -26.25 -7.65
CA TYR A 569 5.60 -26.23 -6.30
C TYR A 569 4.71 -27.00 -5.34
N PHE A 570 3.39 -26.85 -5.48
CA PHE A 570 2.44 -27.62 -4.69
C PHE A 570 2.41 -29.09 -5.09
N ASP A 571 2.57 -29.44 -6.36
CA ASP A 571 2.69 -30.84 -6.80
C ASP A 571 3.91 -31.49 -6.14
N VAL A 572 5.09 -30.85 -6.20
CA VAL A 572 6.33 -31.35 -5.58
C VAL A 572 6.17 -31.48 -4.06
N TYR A 573 5.53 -30.51 -3.41
CA TYR A 573 5.23 -30.60 -1.99
C TYR A 573 4.28 -31.77 -1.69
N ASN A 574 3.17 -31.89 -2.40
CA ASN A 574 2.12 -32.90 -2.18
C ASN A 574 2.61 -34.32 -2.49
N GLU A 575 3.58 -34.48 -3.39
CA GLU A 575 4.24 -35.77 -3.66
C GLU A 575 5.29 -36.15 -2.60
N SER A 576 5.77 -35.19 -1.81
CA SER A 576 6.72 -35.45 -0.73
C SER A 576 6.08 -36.25 0.42
N PRO A 577 6.86 -36.96 1.27
CA PRO A 577 6.31 -37.66 2.42
C PRO A 577 5.49 -36.76 3.36
N ARG A 578 5.89 -35.49 3.51
CA ARG A 578 5.20 -34.51 4.34
C ARG A 578 3.89 -34.04 3.70
N GLY A 579 3.89 -33.78 2.39
CA GLY A 579 2.67 -33.40 1.68
C GLY A 579 1.68 -34.54 1.51
N LYS A 580 2.13 -35.80 1.41
CA LYS A 580 1.23 -36.96 1.46
C LYS A 580 0.52 -37.09 2.81
N ALA A 581 1.19 -36.71 3.90
CA ALA A 581 0.60 -36.70 5.23
C ALA A 581 -0.30 -35.48 5.49
N ASN A 582 0.03 -34.33 4.89
CA ASN A 582 -0.71 -33.08 5.02
C ASN A 582 -0.74 -32.30 3.70
N PRO A 583 -1.59 -32.71 2.75
CA PRO A 583 -1.63 -32.11 1.42
C PRO A 583 -2.09 -30.65 1.50
N GLN A 584 -1.52 -29.80 0.66
CA GLN A 584 -1.86 -28.39 0.58
C GLN A 584 -2.58 -28.09 -0.73
N ASP A 585 -3.59 -27.24 -0.65
CA ASP A 585 -4.34 -26.79 -1.82
C ASP A 585 -3.55 -25.71 -2.58
N PRO A 586 -3.21 -25.91 -3.87
CA PRO A 586 -2.54 -24.90 -4.70
C PRO A 586 -3.31 -23.58 -4.80
N ARG A 587 -4.64 -23.60 -4.61
CA ARG A 587 -5.51 -22.41 -4.58
C ARG A 587 -5.24 -21.48 -3.42
N SER A 588 -4.54 -21.96 -2.39
CA SER A 588 -4.05 -21.10 -1.30
C SER A 588 -3.05 -20.04 -1.77
N PHE A 589 -2.34 -20.27 -2.89
CA PHE A 589 -1.44 -19.27 -3.46
C PHE A 589 -2.19 -18.00 -3.90
N PRO A 590 -3.08 -18.04 -4.91
CA PRO A 590 -3.78 -16.84 -5.36
C PRO A 590 -4.68 -16.24 -4.28
N ALA A 591 -5.35 -17.04 -3.44
CA ALA A 591 -6.21 -16.55 -2.37
C ALA A 591 -5.46 -15.65 -1.37
N LYS A 592 -4.17 -15.95 -1.11
CA LYS A 592 -3.35 -15.21 -0.15
C LYS A 592 -2.62 -14.00 -0.75
N ILE A 593 -2.69 -13.77 -2.06
CA ILE A 593 -2.05 -12.60 -2.66
C ILE A 593 -2.71 -11.34 -2.10
N THR A 594 -1.94 -10.44 -1.51
CA THR A 594 -2.44 -9.14 -1.04
C THR A 594 -1.80 -7.98 -1.78
N GLY A 595 -0.88 -8.26 -2.71
CA GLY A 595 -0.31 -7.25 -3.55
C GLY A 595 0.68 -7.78 -4.56
N VAL A 596 0.98 -6.92 -5.55
CA VAL A 596 1.90 -7.19 -6.64
C VAL A 596 2.83 -6.00 -6.83
N LEU A 597 4.12 -6.27 -6.97
CA LEU A 597 5.15 -5.29 -7.30
C LEU A 597 5.64 -5.55 -8.72
N THR A 598 5.24 -4.67 -9.65
CA THR A 598 5.62 -4.72 -11.07
C THR A 598 5.99 -3.33 -11.56
N ASP A 599 6.52 -3.20 -12.78
CA ASP A 599 6.72 -1.88 -13.37
C ASP A 599 5.40 -1.21 -13.82
N HIS A 600 5.49 -0.03 -14.42
CA HIS A 600 4.33 0.77 -14.86
C HIS A 600 3.94 0.52 -16.33
N ALA A 601 4.46 -0.51 -16.97
CA ALA A 601 4.10 -0.82 -18.35
C ALA A 601 2.62 -1.26 -18.42
N ALA A 602 1.99 -1.01 -19.56
CA ALA A 602 0.55 -1.26 -19.73
C ALA A 602 0.20 -2.75 -19.56
N ASP A 603 1.10 -3.64 -20.01
CA ASP A 603 1.04 -5.07 -19.79
C ASP A 603 1.19 -5.43 -18.30
N GLN A 604 1.99 -4.71 -17.52
CA GLN A 604 2.09 -4.94 -16.08
C GLN A 604 0.86 -4.47 -15.31
N HIS A 605 0.20 -3.40 -15.76
CA HIS A 605 -1.11 -3.00 -15.24
C HIS A 605 -2.20 -4.05 -15.54
N LEU A 606 -2.23 -4.55 -16.77
CA LEU A 606 -3.14 -5.63 -17.12
C LEU A 606 -2.84 -6.90 -16.31
N LEU A 607 -1.55 -7.24 -16.10
CA LEU A 607 -1.13 -8.37 -15.27
C LEU A 607 -1.66 -8.23 -13.83
N SER A 608 -1.52 -7.03 -13.23
CA SER A 608 -2.05 -6.74 -11.90
C SER A 608 -3.56 -6.99 -11.83
N ASN A 609 -4.32 -6.52 -12.82
CA ASN A 609 -5.77 -6.70 -12.85
C ASN A 609 -6.18 -8.17 -12.99
N ILE A 610 -5.52 -8.94 -13.89
CA ILE A 610 -5.85 -10.36 -14.08
C ILE A 610 -5.35 -11.24 -12.91
N LEU A 611 -4.31 -10.82 -12.19
CA LEU A 611 -3.88 -11.45 -10.93
C LEU A 611 -4.92 -11.23 -9.82
N GLN A 612 -5.43 -10.00 -9.70
CA GLN A 612 -6.51 -9.69 -8.76
C GLN A 612 -7.78 -10.49 -9.09
N GLY A 613 -8.14 -10.57 -10.38
CA GLY A 613 -9.26 -11.41 -10.82
C GLY A 613 -9.05 -12.88 -10.49
N TRP A 614 -7.83 -13.41 -10.67
CA TRP A 614 -7.50 -14.78 -10.27
C TRP A 614 -7.67 -15.00 -8.77
N LYS A 615 -7.18 -14.07 -7.94
CA LYS A 615 -7.39 -14.10 -6.49
C LYS A 615 -8.87 -14.15 -6.12
N ILE A 616 -9.66 -13.20 -6.61
CA ILE A 616 -11.08 -13.06 -6.26
C ILE A 616 -11.83 -14.33 -6.66
N ASN A 617 -11.65 -14.79 -7.90
CA ASN A 617 -12.33 -15.99 -8.37
C ASN A 617 -11.97 -17.22 -7.53
N THR A 618 -10.69 -17.40 -7.20
CA THR A 618 -10.27 -18.54 -6.37
C THR A 618 -10.79 -18.45 -4.94
N ASP A 619 -10.88 -17.24 -4.36
CA ASP A 619 -11.50 -17.06 -3.04
C ASP A 619 -12.99 -17.45 -3.05
N ARG A 620 -13.75 -16.97 -4.04
CA ARG A 620 -15.17 -17.33 -4.20
C ARG A 620 -15.35 -18.83 -4.45
N GLU A 621 -14.51 -19.44 -5.28
CA GLU A 621 -14.53 -20.89 -5.49
C GLU A 621 -14.35 -21.65 -4.15
N LEU A 622 -13.39 -21.24 -3.31
CA LEU A 622 -13.13 -21.88 -2.01
C LEU A 622 -14.29 -21.72 -1.02
N HIS A 623 -14.86 -20.51 -0.90
CA HIS A 623 -16.06 -20.30 -0.08
C HIS A 623 -17.27 -21.08 -0.61
N GLY A 624 -17.41 -21.16 -1.93
CA GLY A 624 -18.49 -21.88 -2.59
C GLY A 624 -18.44 -23.39 -2.33
N GLU A 625 -17.26 -23.98 -2.38
CA GLU A 625 -17.06 -25.39 -2.02
C GLU A 625 -17.36 -25.65 -0.54
N GLN A 626 -16.97 -24.75 0.35
CA GLN A 626 -17.25 -24.85 1.78
C GLN A 626 -18.75 -24.71 2.09
N ALA A 627 -19.42 -23.76 1.43
CA ALA A 627 -20.86 -23.57 1.52
C ALA A 627 -21.59 -24.82 0.98
N LEU A 628 -21.22 -25.28 -0.20
CA LEU A 628 -21.79 -26.48 -0.83
C LEU A 628 -21.66 -27.73 0.06
N ALA A 629 -20.51 -27.91 0.71
CA ALA A 629 -20.28 -29.03 1.63
C ALA A 629 -21.13 -28.95 2.92
N SER A 630 -21.61 -27.76 3.26
CA SER A 630 -22.41 -27.50 4.47
C SER A 630 -23.92 -27.57 4.21
N LEU A 631 -24.35 -27.46 2.95
CA LEU A 631 -25.76 -27.52 2.57
C LEU A 631 -26.31 -28.95 2.58
N THR A 632 -27.54 -29.09 3.07
CA THR A 632 -28.32 -30.31 2.89
C THR A 632 -28.85 -30.42 1.46
N PRO A 633 -29.19 -31.64 0.97
CA PRO A 633 -29.79 -31.79 -0.35
C PRO A 633 -31.06 -30.93 -0.54
N GLY A 634 -31.87 -30.75 0.50
CA GLY A 634 -33.07 -29.93 0.44
C GLY A 634 -32.79 -28.44 0.20
N GLU A 635 -31.70 -27.92 0.76
CA GLU A 635 -31.28 -26.53 0.60
C GLU A 635 -30.57 -26.29 -0.75
N LEU A 636 -29.89 -27.30 -1.29
CA LEU A 636 -29.21 -27.22 -2.58
C LEU A 636 -30.18 -27.31 -3.78
N LEU A 637 -31.29 -28.04 -3.64
CA LEU A 637 -32.23 -28.32 -4.73
C LEU A 637 -32.76 -27.06 -5.45
N PRO A 638 -33.17 -25.97 -4.76
CA PRO A 638 -33.61 -24.74 -5.43
C PRO A 638 -32.53 -24.14 -6.32
N THR A 639 -31.31 -23.94 -5.79
CA THR A 639 -30.18 -23.38 -6.55
C THR A 639 -29.81 -24.29 -7.73
N LEU A 640 -29.77 -25.60 -7.53
CA LEU A 640 -29.50 -26.56 -8.60
C LEU A 640 -30.58 -26.49 -9.70
N ALA A 641 -31.86 -26.41 -9.33
CA ALA A 641 -32.97 -26.34 -10.27
C ALA A 641 -32.93 -25.05 -11.11
N GLU A 642 -32.68 -23.90 -10.46
CA GLU A 642 -32.54 -22.60 -11.13
C GLU A 642 -31.38 -22.58 -12.12
N GLU A 643 -30.20 -23.04 -11.69
CA GLU A 643 -29.01 -23.04 -12.54
C GLU A 643 -29.12 -24.07 -13.68
N THR A 644 -29.76 -25.22 -13.43
CA THR A 644 -30.04 -26.22 -14.47
C THR A 644 -31.00 -25.65 -15.51
N ALA A 645 -32.10 -25.02 -15.09
CA ALA A 645 -33.04 -24.37 -15.99
C ALA A 645 -32.34 -23.30 -16.84
N SER A 646 -31.48 -22.48 -16.22
CA SER A 646 -30.68 -21.47 -16.92
C SER A 646 -29.69 -22.08 -17.91
N ALA A 647 -29.08 -23.23 -17.58
CA ALA A 647 -28.18 -23.94 -18.48
C ALA A 647 -28.93 -24.53 -19.69
N VAL A 648 -30.13 -25.07 -19.49
CA VAL A 648 -31.02 -25.57 -20.55
C VAL A 648 -31.40 -24.44 -21.50
N GLU A 649 -31.81 -23.27 -20.97
CA GLU A 649 -32.10 -22.08 -21.78
C GLU A 649 -30.89 -21.63 -22.60
N ARG A 650 -29.70 -21.57 -22.01
CA ARG A 650 -28.46 -21.21 -22.71
C ARG A 650 -28.10 -22.19 -23.84
N ALA A 651 -28.50 -23.45 -23.73
CA ALA A 651 -28.31 -24.43 -24.79
C ALA A 651 -29.31 -24.31 -25.95
N GLY A 652 -30.29 -23.38 -25.85
CA GLY A 652 -31.34 -23.21 -26.85
C GLY A 652 -32.66 -23.90 -26.49
N GLY A 653 -32.87 -24.20 -25.20
CA GLY A 653 -34.09 -24.83 -24.69
C GLY A 653 -34.00 -26.35 -24.54
N ALA A 654 -35.08 -26.95 -24.04
CA ALA A 654 -35.11 -28.37 -23.64
C ALA A 654 -34.83 -29.34 -24.80
N GLU A 655 -35.29 -29.03 -26.02
CA GLU A 655 -35.06 -29.87 -27.20
C GLU A 655 -33.58 -29.89 -27.61
N ALA A 656 -32.92 -28.73 -27.61
CA ALA A 656 -31.50 -28.62 -27.91
C ALA A 656 -30.65 -29.29 -26.83
N TRP A 657 -31.02 -29.12 -25.55
CA TRP A 657 -30.36 -29.80 -24.44
C TRP A 657 -30.46 -31.33 -24.53
N ALA A 658 -31.63 -31.86 -24.91
CA ALA A 658 -31.85 -33.30 -25.07
C ALA A 658 -31.07 -33.91 -26.26
N GLN A 659 -30.62 -33.07 -27.20
CA GLN A 659 -29.81 -33.49 -28.35
C GLN A 659 -28.31 -33.44 -28.09
N LEU A 660 -27.87 -32.93 -26.93
CA LEU A 660 -26.45 -32.93 -26.55
C LEU A 660 -25.92 -34.35 -26.48
N THR A 661 -24.71 -34.54 -27.00
CA THR A 661 -23.96 -35.78 -26.81
C THR A 661 -23.59 -35.97 -25.34
N LEU A 662 -23.19 -37.19 -24.96
CA LEU A 662 -22.77 -37.48 -23.59
C LEU A 662 -21.59 -36.60 -23.15
N GLU A 663 -20.62 -36.39 -24.05
CA GLU A 663 -19.44 -35.55 -23.79
C GLU A 663 -19.84 -34.07 -23.59
N GLU A 664 -20.75 -33.56 -24.42
CA GLU A 664 -21.28 -32.20 -24.24
C GLU A 664 -22.09 -32.08 -22.95
N LEU A 665 -22.91 -33.07 -22.61
CA LEU A 665 -23.69 -33.08 -21.36
C LEU A 665 -22.76 -33.09 -20.14
N GLU A 666 -21.70 -33.90 -20.14
CA GLU A 666 -20.68 -33.93 -19.09
C GLU A 666 -19.98 -32.57 -18.95
N GLN A 667 -19.61 -31.95 -20.07
CA GLN A 667 -19.03 -30.61 -20.08
C GLN A 667 -19.99 -29.56 -19.51
N ARG A 668 -21.28 -29.60 -19.89
CA ARG A 668 -22.31 -28.69 -19.35
C ARG A 668 -22.56 -28.92 -17.87
N ASN A 669 -22.57 -30.16 -17.40
CA ASN A 669 -22.71 -30.46 -15.97
C ASN A 669 -21.51 -29.93 -15.17
N HIS A 670 -20.31 -30.00 -15.73
CA HIS A 670 -19.12 -29.42 -15.09
C HIS A 670 -19.18 -27.89 -15.03
N GLU A 671 -19.65 -27.23 -16.09
CA GLU A 671 -19.91 -25.79 -16.11
C GLU A 671 -21.00 -25.37 -15.11
N LEU A 672 -22.08 -26.17 -15.02
CA LEU A 672 -23.15 -25.98 -14.07
C LEU A 672 -22.64 -26.07 -12.62
N GLN A 673 -21.86 -27.10 -12.31
CA GLN A 673 -21.26 -27.27 -10.99
C GLN A 673 -20.39 -26.06 -10.61
N LYS A 674 -19.55 -25.57 -11.54
CA LYS A 674 -18.74 -24.36 -11.32
C LYS A 674 -19.60 -23.12 -11.08
N THR A 675 -20.70 -22.98 -11.83
CA THR A 675 -21.62 -21.85 -11.68
C THR A 675 -22.28 -21.85 -10.30
N ILE A 676 -22.74 -23.02 -9.85
CA ILE A 676 -23.32 -23.21 -8.50
C ILE A 676 -22.29 -22.89 -7.43
N ILE A 677 -21.07 -23.43 -7.53
CA ILE A 677 -19.98 -23.14 -6.58
C ILE A 677 -19.71 -21.63 -6.53
N ASN A 678 -19.57 -20.96 -7.67
CA ASN A 678 -19.31 -19.52 -7.69
C ASN A 678 -20.46 -18.70 -7.09
N ARG A 679 -21.72 -19.08 -7.36
CA ARG A 679 -22.89 -18.43 -6.77
C ARG A 679 -22.91 -18.58 -5.26
N LEU A 680 -22.77 -19.80 -4.75
CA LEU A 680 -22.70 -20.07 -3.32
C LEU A 680 -21.51 -19.36 -2.66
N GLY A 681 -20.38 -19.28 -3.38
CA GLY A 681 -19.19 -18.57 -2.94
C GLY A 681 -19.38 -17.07 -2.82
N GLU A 682 -20.09 -16.46 -3.77
CA GLU A 682 -20.45 -15.05 -3.71
C GLU A 682 -21.46 -14.79 -2.60
N GLU A 683 -22.49 -15.62 -2.44
CA GLU A 683 -23.46 -15.52 -1.33
C GLU A 683 -22.76 -15.64 0.03
N ALA A 684 -21.86 -16.63 0.18
CA ALA A 684 -21.07 -16.82 1.40
C ALA A 684 -20.13 -15.64 1.67
N TYR A 685 -19.49 -15.09 0.64
CA TYR A 685 -18.68 -13.89 0.76
C TYR A 685 -19.53 -12.68 1.18
N GLN A 686 -20.70 -12.49 0.58
CA GLN A 686 -21.59 -11.37 0.89
C GLN A 686 -22.14 -11.44 2.32
N ALA A 687 -22.25 -12.63 2.89
CA ALA A 687 -22.62 -12.83 4.29
C ALA A 687 -21.51 -12.48 5.30
N LEU A 688 -20.26 -12.27 4.84
CA LEU A 688 -19.16 -11.90 5.75
C LEU A 688 -19.29 -10.46 6.26
N PRO A 689 -18.76 -10.16 7.47
CA PRO A 689 -18.60 -8.79 7.93
C PRO A 689 -17.70 -7.97 7.00
N ASP A 690 -17.97 -6.67 6.87
CA ASP A 690 -17.23 -5.77 5.97
C ASP A 690 -15.73 -5.73 6.25
N THR A 691 -15.31 -5.89 7.50
CA THR A 691 -13.89 -5.97 7.87
C THR A 691 -13.19 -7.19 7.26
N ASN A 692 -13.87 -8.33 7.20
CA ASN A 692 -13.34 -9.54 6.58
C ASN A 692 -13.33 -9.40 5.06
N LYS A 693 -14.39 -8.83 4.48
CA LYS A 693 -14.47 -8.51 3.05
C LYS A 693 -13.31 -7.64 2.60
N GLN A 694 -13.02 -6.56 3.34
CA GLN A 694 -11.89 -5.67 3.08
C GLN A 694 -10.54 -6.41 3.11
N PHE A 695 -10.34 -7.32 4.06
CA PHE A 695 -9.10 -8.09 4.14
C PHE A 695 -8.98 -9.11 3.00
N ILE A 696 -10.08 -9.79 2.66
CA ILE A 696 -10.14 -10.77 1.58
C ILE A 696 -9.88 -10.09 0.22
N ASP A 697 -10.50 -8.94 -0.04
CA ASP A 697 -10.38 -8.23 -1.31
C ASP A 697 -9.12 -7.32 -1.37
N LEU A 698 -8.36 -7.23 -0.27
CA LEU A 698 -7.13 -6.44 -0.23
C LEU A 698 -6.17 -6.88 -1.33
N PHE A 699 -5.89 -5.97 -2.26
CA PHE A 699 -4.94 -6.17 -3.34
C PHE A 699 -4.25 -4.85 -3.66
N VAL A 700 -2.97 -4.74 -3.31
CA VAL A 700 -2.17 -3.53 -3.51
C VAL A 700 -1.25 -3.69 -4.71
N HIS A 701 -1.46 -2.89 -5.75
CA HIS A 701 -0.47 -2.75 -6.83
C HIS A 701 0.55 -1.67 -6.48
N ALA A 702 1.80 -2.08 -6.31
CA ALA A 702 2.92 -1.16 -6.20
C ALA A 702 3.69 -1.13 -7.52
N GLY A 703 3.82 0.05 -8.11
CA GLY A 703 4.67 0.25 -9.29
C GLY A 703 6.16 0.41 -8.93
N CYS A 704 7.04 0.04 -9.87
CA CYS A 704 8.49 0.20 -9.75
C CYS A 704 8.91 1.62 -9.34
N CYS A 705 9.60 1.74 -8.19
CA CYS A 705 10.07 3.01 -7.65
C CYS A 705 11.10 3.72 -8.53
N MET A 706 11.91 2.98 -9.30
CA MET A 706 12.95 3.57 -10.15
C MET A 706 12.37 4.38 -11.32
N HIS A 707 11.23 3.95 -11.88
CA HIS A 707 10.51 4.72 -12.90
C HIS A 707 9.80 5.96 -12.33
N LYS A 708 9.52 6.01 -11.01
CA LYS A 708 8.98 7.22 -10.36
C LYS A 708 9.99 8.36 -10.36
N GLU A 709 11.29 8.05 -10.27
CA GLU A 709 12.34 9.06 -10.41
C GLU A 709 12.32 9.71 -11.80
N LEU A 710 12.18 8.90 -12.87
CA LEU A 710 12.02 9.42 -14.23
C LEU A 710 10.74 10.26 -14.40
N ASN A 711 9.61 9.79 -13.87
CA ASN A 711 8.36 10.52 -13.94
C ASN A 711 8.44 11.87 -13.22
N THR A 712 9.25 11.97 -12.16
CA THR A 712 9.52 13.23 -11.46
C THR A 712 10.26 14.21 -12.38
N VAL A 713 11.27 13.75 -13.12
CA VAL A 713 12.00 14.59 -14.09
C VAL A 713 11.08 15.03 -15.23
N LYS A 714 10.27 14.12 -15.78
CA LYS A 714 9.28 14.45 -16.81
C LYS A 714 8.27 15.46 -16.30
N GLY A 715 7.74 15.27 -15.09
CA GLY A 715 6.82 16.20 -14.43
C GLY A 715 7.46 17.57 -14.19
N GLY A 716 8.71 17.60 -13.72
CA GLY A 716 9.51 18.81 -13.54
C GLY A 716 9.68 19.57 -14.85
N ASN A 717 10.10 18.89 -15.93
CA ASN A 717 10.20 19.52 -17.25
C ASN A 717 8.86 20.06 -17.75
N THR A 718 7.77 19.30 -17.61
CA THR A 718 6.42 19.76 -17.98
C THR A 718 6.04 21.04 -17.22
N ARG A 719 6.29 21.10 -15.91
CA ARG A 719 6.02 22.28 -15.09
C ARG A 719 6.92 23.45 -15.46
N MET A 720 8.20 23.22 -15.71
CA MET A 720 9.14 24.24 -16.19
C MET A 720 8.73 24.80 -17.57
N MET A 721 8.30 23.94 -18.50
CA MET A 721 7.82 24.37 -19.81
C MET A 721 6.53 25.21 -19.69
N ALA A 722 5.61 24.81 -18.80
CA ALA A 722 4.40 25.58 -18.52
C ALA A 722 4.70 26.94 -17.84
N TYR A 723 5.75 27.00 -17.02
CA TYR A 723 6.14 28.21 -16.29
C TYR A 723 6.42 29.39 -17.22
N TRP A 724 7.09 29.18 -18.36
CA TRP A 724 7.34 30.24 -19.35
C TRP A 724 6.07 30.98 -19.74
N LYS A 725 5.02 30.22 -20.10
CA LYS A 725 3.71 30.79 -20.45
C LYS A 725 3.07 31.50 -19.26
N SER A 726 3.07 30.89 -18.06
CA SER A 726 2.43 31.50 -16.89
C SER A 726 3.14 32.76 -16.39
N ALA A 727 4.45 32.85 -16.62
CA ALA A 727 5.26 34.01 -16.26
C ALA A 727 5.29 35.09 -17.35
N GLY A 728 4.64 34.87 -18.50
CA GLY A 728 4.68 35.79 -19.65
C GLY A 728 6.07 35.89 -20.29
N LEU A 729 6.91 34.87 -20.13
CA LEU A 729 8.24 34.79 -20.71
C LEU A 729 8.21 34.09 -22.07
N GLU A 730 9.17 34.43 -22.94
CA GLU A 730 9.34 33.75 -24.23
C GLU A 730 9.76 32.30 -24.00
N PRO A 731 8.99 31.30 -24.48
CA PRO A 731 9.33 29.90 -24.27
C PRO A 731 10.56 29.51 -25.08
N PRO A 732 11.29 28.45 -24.67
CA PRO A 732 12.39 27.92 -25.45
C PRO A 732 11.98 27.55 -26.87
N ILE A 733 12.84 27.87 -27.84
CA ILE A 733 12.59 27.58 -29.26
C ILE A 733 12.31 26.10 -29.47
N LEU A 734 11.19 25.81 -30.12
CA LEU A 734 10.80 24.46 -30.50
C LEU A 734 11.62 24.03 -31.72
N LEU A 735 12.48 23.03 -31.56
CA LEU A 735 13.33 22.54 -32.64
C LEU A 735 12.67 21.35 -33.34
N MET A 736 11.92 21.64 -34.41
CA MET A 736 11.28 20.62 -35.24
C MET A 736 12.31 19.93 -36.13
N ASN A 737 12.25 18.60 -36.23
CA ASN A 737 13.01 17.88 -37.26
C ASN A 737 12.46 18.21 -38.66
N LYS A 738 13.18 17.87 -39.73
CA LYS A 738 12.78 18.20 -41.11
C LYS A 738 11.37 17.71 -41.48
N ALA A 739 10.98 16.52 -41.01
CA ALA A 739 9.66 15.95 -41.28
C ALA A 739 8.57 16.68 -40.51
N ASN A 740 8.78 16.96 -39.22
CA ASN A 740 7.86 17.74 -38.39
C ASN A 740 7.74 19.17 -38.88
N ASN A 741 8.83 19.78 -39.35
CA ASN A 741 8.79 21.11 -39.93
C ASN A 741 7.95 21.14 -41.22
N ALA A 742 8.12 20.15 -42.09
CA ALA A 742 7.26 19.99 -43.27
C ALA A 742 5.80 19.72 -42.88
N ALA A 743 5.55 18.86 -41.90
CA ALA A 743 4.20 18.57 -41.39
C ALA A 743 3.54 19.80 -40.74
N ALA A 744 4.30 20.66 -40.07
CA ALA A 744 3.82 21.91 -39.49
C ALA A 744 3.27 22.90 -40.53
N THR A 745 3.76 22.81 -41.77
CA THR A 745 3.23 23.58 -42.91
C THR A 745 1.96 22.97 -43.52
N THR A 746 1.56 21.76 -43.11
CA THR A 746 0.49 20.97 -43.74
C THR A 746 -0.70 20.82 -42.79
N GLY A 747 -1.87 21.39 -43.12
CA GLY A 747 -3.13 21.19 -42.37
C GLY A 747 -3.10 21.58 -40.87
N ALA A 748 -4.27 21.54 -40.21
CA ALA A 748 -4.35 21.83 -38.77
C ALA A 748 -3.88 20.65 -37.91
N SER A 749 -4.41 19.44 -38.17
CA SER A 749 -4.12 18.23 -37.38
C SER A 749 -2.64 17.81 -37.43
N ALA A 750 -2.03 17.81 -38.62
CA ALA A 750 -0.61 17.46 -38.77
C ALA A 750 0.33 18.52 -38.15
N ARG A 751 -0.08 19.80 -38.13
CA ARG A 751 0.65 20.84 -37.40
C ARG A 751 0.63 20.64 -35.91
N ASP A 752 -0.54 20.35 -35.33
CA ASP A 752 -0.67 20.11 -33.89
C ASP A 752 0.13 18.88 -33.46
N GLN A 753 0.09 17.81 -34.27
CA GLN A 753 0.89 16.61 -34.05
C GLN A 753 2.40 16.88 -34.19
N ALA A 754 2.83 17.67 -35.17
CA ALA A 754 4.23 18.04 -35.35
C ALA A 754 4.75 18.90 -34.18
N ALA A 755 3.93 19.83 -33.68
CA ALA A 755 4.25 20.63 -32.50
C ALA A 755 4.32 19.75 -31.24
N ALA A 756 3.35 18.85 -31.05
CA ALA A 756 3.29 17.96 -29.89
C ALA A 756 4.43 16.92 -29.86
N SER A 757 4.92 16.48 -31.02
CA SER A 757 6.02 15.52 -31.13
C SER A 757 7.42 16.16 -31.18
N SER A 758 7.49 17.49 -31.20
CA SER A 758 8.74 18.24 -31.16
C SER A 758 9.06 18.69 -29.73
N CYS A 759 10.34 18.89 -29.42
CA CYS A 759 10.77 19.37 -28.11
C CYS A 759 11.74 20.55 -28.25
N GLY A 760 11.79 21.38 -27.22
CA GLY A 760 12.66 22.55 -27.11
C GLY A 760 13.31 22.62 -25.72
N GLY A 761 14.13 23.64 -25.50
CA GLY A 761 14.75 23.92 -24.20
C GLY A 761 15.78 22.88 -23.76
N GLY A 762 15.93 22.72 -22.44
CA GLY A 762 17.02 21.93 -21.83
C GLY A 762 17.02 20.45 -22.25
N VAL A 763 15.85 19.82 -22.38
CA VAL A 763 15.75 18.43 -22.85
C VAL A 763 16.29 18.30 -24.27
N LYS A 764 15.89 19.21 -25.17
CA LYS A 764 16.38 19.19 -26.56
C LYS A 764 17.89 19.49 -26.63
N LEU A 765 18.37 20.41 -25.82
CA LEU A 765 19.80 20.70 -25.72
C LEU A 765 20.59 19.46 -25.28
N ALA A 766 20.15 18.75 -24.23
CA ALA A 766 20.78 17.53 -23.75
C ALA A 766 20.74 16.38 -24.80
N GLU A 767 19.64 16.27 -25.55
CA GLU A 767 19.54 15.33 -26.68
C GLU A 767 20.57 15.65 -27.77
N LEU A 768 20.63 16.92 -28.21
CA LEU A 768 21.57 17.37 -29.24
C LEU A 768 23.03 17.25 -28.78
N ALA A 769 23.31 17.63 -27.53
CA ALA A 769 24.63 17.47 -26.94
C ALA A 769 25.05 16.01 -26.88
N GLY A 770 24.16 15.08 -26.52
CA GLY A 770 24.50 13.66 -26.55
C GLY A 770 24.68 13.12 -27.96
N THR A 771 23.87 13.54 -28.93
CA THR A 771 24.10 13.14 -30.33
C THR A 771 25.39 13.71 -30.90
N LEU A 772 25.89 14.84 -30.39
CA LEU A 772 27.16 15.42 -30.80
C LEU A 772 28.35 14.80 -30.03
N PHE A 773 28.27 14.70 -28.70
CA PHE A 773 29.40 14.36 -27.83
C PHE A 773 29.44 12.90 -27.37
N ASN A 774 28.38 12.12 -27.60
CA ASN A 774 28.32 10.69 -27.30
C ASN A 774 27.38 9.94 -28.27
N ASN A 775 27.66 10.08 -29.57
CA ASN A 775 26.87 9.44 -30.62
C ASN A 775 27.10 7.92 -30.63
N LYS A 776 26.03 7.14 -30.83
CA LYS A 776 26.10 5.68 -31.04
C LYS A 776 26.98 5.30 -32.24
N ASP A 777 26.99 6.14 -33.27
CA ASP A 777 27.89 6.04 -34.41
C ASP A 777 29.15 6.88 -34.15
N ASN A 778 30.23 6.19 -33.77
CA ASN A 778 31.51 6.81 -33.43
C ASN A 778 32.12 7.65 -34.57
N LYS A 779 31.62 7.54 -35.80
CA LYS A 779 32.07 8.35 -36.95
C LYS A 779 31.32 9.67 -37.10
N LYS A 780 30.14 9.81 -36.47
CA LYS A 780 29.27 10.99 -36.63
C LYS A 780 29.37 11.97 -35.47
N GLY A 781 29.86 11.52 -34.32
CA GLY A 781 30.05 12.36 -33.14
C GLY A 781 31.43 13.01 -33.07
N GLN A 782 31.58 13.91 -32.11
CA GLN A 782 32.81 14.59 -31.69
C GLN A 782 33.32 14.05 -30.35
N HIS A 783 32.94 12.82 -29.97
CA HIS A 783 33.20 12.24 -28.64
C HIS A 783 34.68 12.24 -28.26
N ASP A 784 35.55 11.67 -29.10
CA ASP A 784 36.98 11.58 -28.81
C ASP A 784 37.63 12.97 -28.81
N THR A 785 37.28 13.83 -29.77
CA THR A 785 37.79 15.20 -29.86
C THR A 785 37.41 16.04 -28.63
N MET A 786 36.16 15.92 -28.19
CA MET A 786 35.67 16.55 -26.97
C MET A 786 36.42 16.04 -25.75
N ARG A 787 36.63 14.72 -25.63
CA ARG A 787 37.39 14.13 -24.52
C ARG A 787 38.83 14.63 -24.44
N TYR A 788 39.51 14.74 -25.57
CA TYR A 788 40.86 15.31 -25.61
C TYR A 788 40.88 16.80 -25.26
N TYR A 789 39.89 17.56 -25.73
CA TYR A 789 39.74 18.96 -25.37
C TYR A 789 39.52 19.13 -23.85
N PHE A 790 38.62 18.34 -23.26
CA PHE A 790 38.39 18.37 -21.82
C PHE A 790 39.61 17.89 -21.03
N GLU A 791 40.32 16.85 -21.47
CA GLU A 791 41.58 16.44 -20.84
C GLU A 791 42.61 17.57 -20.82
N ALA A 792 42.70 18.36 -21.90
CA ALA A 792 43.59 19.51 -21.97
C ALA A 792 43.13 20.70 -21.10
N MET A 793 41.81 20.95 -21.01
CA MET A 793 41.27 22.13 -20.34
C MET A 793 41.02 21.92 -18.84
N VAL A 794 40.58 20.73 -18.43
CA VAL A 794 40.22 20.40 -17.04
C VAL A 794 41.09 19.31 -16.43
N GLY A 795 42.01 18.70 -17.19
CA GLY A 795 42.95 17.69 -16.69
C GLY A 795 42.38 16.27 -16.62
N GLU A 796 41.13 16.07 -17.07
CA GLU A 796 40.46 14.77 -17.02
C GLU A 796 39.63 14.49 -18.28
N ARG A 797 39.54 13.20 -18.64
CA ARG A 797 38.70 12.75 -19.76
C ARG A 797 37.26 12.57 -19.32
N ILE A 798 36.41 13.53 -19.67
CA ILE A 798 34.98 13.46 -19.36
C ILE A 798 34.21 12.75 -20.48
N ASN A 799 33.40 11.76 -20.12
CA ASN A 799 32.46 11.13 -21.05
C ASN A 799 31.10 11.79 -20.92
N PHE A 800 30.61 12.41 -22.01
CA PHE A 800 29.27 12.99 -21.99
C PHE A 800 28.21 11.92 -21.72
N PRO A 801 27.18 12.19 -20.90
CA PRO A 801 26.14 11.22 -20.59
C PRO A 801 25.42 10.68 -21.84
N ASP A 802 25.16 9.37 -21.85
CA ASP A 802 24.55 8.67 -22.98
C ASP A 802 23.04 8.94 -23.06
N THR A 803 22.65 10.06 -23.65
CA THR A 803 21.24 10.42 -23.88
C THR A 803 20.62 9.68 -25.07
N SER A 804 21.42 8.93 -25.82
CA SER A 804 21.01 8.23 -27.04
C SER A 804 20.49 6.81 -26.79
N ASN A 805 21.06 6.10 -25.81
CA ASN A 805 20.48 4.87 -25.29
C ASN A 805 19.68 5.28 -24.07
N THR A 806 18.36 5.06 -24.07
CA THR A 806 17.35 5.43 -23.05
C THR A 806 17.68 4.92 -21.64
N ARG A 807 18.79 5.39 -21.06
CA ARG A 807 19.27 5.04 -19.74
C ARG A 807 18.64 5.99 -18.73
N TYR A 808 18.22 5.43 -17.60
CA TYR A 808 17.71 6.19 -16.46
C TYR A 808 18.68 7.32 -16.08
N GLN A 809 18.13 8.50 -15.76
CA GLN A 809 18.87 9.73 -15.36
C GLN A 809 19.85 10.31 -16.41
N SER A 810 20.00 9.73 -17.60
CA SER A 810 20.96 10.22 -18.62
C SER A 810 20.78 11.70 -18.95
N TYR A 811 19.53 12.15 -19.09
CA TYR A 811 19.19 13.55 -19.35
C TYR A 811 19.48 14.47 -18.16
N CYS A 812 19.27 14.01 -16.92
CA CYS A 812 19.63 14.79 -15.73
C CYS A 812 21.13 14.94 -15.59
N LYS A 813 21.88 13.85 -15.82
CA LYS A 813 23.35 13.88 -15.85
C LYS A 813 23.84 14.80 -16.97
N ALA A 814 23.25 14.72 -18.16
CA ALA A 814 23.60 15.60 -19.28
C ALA A 814 23.31 17.07 -18.97
N ALA A 815 22.17 17.36 -18.32
CA ALA A 815 21.86 18.71 -17.87
C ALA A 815 22.88 19.22 -16.83
N GLY A 816 23.23 18.39 -15.85
CA GLY A 816 24.26 18.73 -14.85
C GLY A 816 25.62 19.01 -15.50
N GLU A 817 26.06 18.11 -16.38
CA GLU A 817 27.30 18.24 -17.17
C GLU A 817 27.34 19.55 -17.97
N LEU A 818 26.27 19.83 -18.71
CA LEU A 818 26.15 21.05 -19.51
C LEU A 818 26.12 22.31 -18.65
N LEU A 819 25.53 22.27 -17.46
CA LEU A 819 25.49 23.42 -16.55
C LEU A 819 26.85 23.68 -15.91
N VAL A 820 27.54 22.64 -15.46
CA VAL A 820 28.85 22.75 -14.79
C VAL A 820 29.93 23.19 -15.78
N HIS A 821 29.91 22.65 -17.00
CA HIS A 821 30.96 22.87 -18.00
C HIS A 821 30.51 23.71 -19.19
N LEU A 822 29.45 24.52 -19.04
CA LEU A 822 28.83 25.29 -20.12
C LEU A 822 29.83 26.05 -20.99
N LEU A 823 30.71 26.83 -20.35
CA LEU A 823 31.68 27.68 -21.05
C LEU A 823 32.71 26.86 -21.85
N HIS A 824 33.08 25.69 -21.34
CA HIS A 824 33.99 24.78 -22.05
C HIS A 824 33.33 24.16 -23.27
N TYR A 825 32.06 23.77 -23.17
CA TYR A 825 31.29 23.28 -24.32
C TYR A 825 31.08 24.35 -25.39
N VAL A 826 30.78 25.60 -25.00
CA VAL A 826 30.67 26.72 -25.95
C VAL A 826 32.00 26.96 -26.64
N SER A 827 33.09 27.08 -25.88
CA SER A 827 34.43 27.29 -26.44
C SER A 827 34.86 26.15 -27.37
N PHE A 828 34.53 24.91 -27.02
CA PHE A 828 34.79 23.74 -27.88
C PHE A 828 34.03 23.84 -29.20
N ILE A 829 32.74 24.17 -29.17
CA ILE A 829 31.92 24.31 -30.39
C ILE A 829 32.44 25.46 -31.25
N GLU A 830 32.76 26.61 -30.66
CA GLU A 830 33.33 27.76 -31.38
C GLU A 830 34.66 27.42 -32.04
N LEU A 831 35.56 26.74 -31.31
CA LEU A 831 36.84 26.26 -31.84
C LEU A 831 36.62 25.34 -33.05
N ARG A 832 35.66 24.43 -32.96
CA ARG A 832 35.31 23.51 -34.06
C ARG A 832 34.68 24.24 -35.26
N LEU A 833 33.89 25.30 -35.04
CA LEU A 833 33.34 26.13 -36.11
C LEU A 833 34.42 26.92 -36.84
N HIS A 834 35.44 27.42 -36.12
CA HIS A 834 36.54 28.20 -36.71
C HIS A 834 37.57 27.33 -37.45
N ILE A 835 37.77 26.08 -37.00
CA ILE A 835 38.69 25.13 -37.64
C ILE A 835 38.03 24.43 -38.85
N GLY A 836 36.75 24.69 -39.09
CA GLY A 836 35.97 24.07 -40.17
C GLY A 836 35.39 22.73 -39.72
N LEU A 837 34.06 22.63 -39.79
CA LEU A 837 33.33 21.37 -39.88
C LEU A 837 33.79 20.56 -41.09
#